data_AF-A0A6J4CV88-F1
#
_entry.id   AF-A0A6J4CV88-F1
#
_cell.length_a   1.000
_cell.length_b   1.000
_cell.length_c   1.000
_cell.angle_alpha   90.00
_cell.angle_beta   90.00
_cell.angle_gamma   90.00
#
_symmetry.space_group_name_H-M   'P 1'
#
loop_
_entity.id
_entity.type
_entity.pdbx_description
1 polymer ?
#
loop_
_entity_poly.entity_id
_entity_poly.type
_entity_poly.pdbx_seq_one_letter_code
_entity_poly.pdbx_strand_id
1 'polypeptide(L)'
;MQEQIDILEEWLKDMGYIQEHLESTATKLNTLDTEISEKKAIRDKELQAYEVALEDYRKELELIKAWQSLQDFLHARCSDIMDMESLPFSVENFVRHLLDLHEGCALKRPFDSFDFDRSSHGNKIHVLKSLYQNYQQLLKFQDQIQKDVLFLLQLQAENLQDTQAKVQIDQIEQELKQVEQAMEAGEDLNQRWRELRNQRTELKNKHTALNHACYEIFTDHENVCAPIENILQARNLADLLQRRLKHLSESNSKIQDCIKAVIQEIQTRPIPEKPLYNNSLQQEIQVLQEQQQVQLKFKEQREKQTTECLQKLQELLNLENSELSLDEGIKQAQQANQEIKAKLTEHKEEFGKHQRLFEKWVRVLDESFVAGDYKEIEDIFKPCCNVVAITSNSGSQQLDQHWGYFDMVIIDEVSKCTPLELLMPLMRARKAILIGDHRQLPPTFGEDIYTYEEELIKELQEMGEESMLNQDQSFRFRKMVSATLFKELFEQAPEMIKEQLTEQYRMHPRIMRMVNRFYKEPLICANPDKDRSHGLQLGKFLTPETHCLWIDTTTEIQTKDNYNQQEASLIAKTLKAMDLQLGQREEKVQVGVVSFYQAQVRRIKEKIRKEMGSFENFKALNVDVNTVIRYQGKEKPIILVSMVATRTKKSQHANTARYEFVNVAWSRAQNLLMVFGNMKVFKEQEVYLSNKEKVKVYRETIQDLEFGFPESSTCSMEEYQKSLEVILKDSK
;
A
#
# COMPACT_ATOMS: atom_id res chain seq x y z
N MET A 1 34.40 -47.26 -28.86
CA MET A 1 33.70 -48.57 -28.89
C MET A 1 33.54 -49.19 -27.50
N GLN A 2 34.59 -49.57 -26.75
CA GLN A 2 34.39 -50.10 -25.38
C GLN A 2 33.73 -49.06 -24.48
N GLU A 3 34.25 -47.84 -24.51
CA GLU A 3 33.66 -46.69 -23.82
C GLU A 3 32.20 -46.42 -24.26
N GLN A 4 31.88 -46.58 -25.55
CA GLN A 4 30.50 -46.44 -26.04
C GLN A 4 29.56 -47.53 -25.53
N ILE A 5 30.07 -48.75 -25.33
CA ILE A 5 29.32 -49.87 -24.74
C ILE A 5 29.04 -49.58 -23.27
N ASP A 6 30.07 -49.17 -22.54
CA ASP A 6 29.96 -48.86 -21.12
C ASP A 6 28.96 -47.70 -20.89
N ILE A 7 29.03 -46.66 -21.74
CA ILE A 7 28.06 -45.54 -21.75
C ILE A 7 26.63 -46.02 -22.04
N LEU A 8 26.42 -46.91 -23.01
CA LEU A 8 25.10 -47.41 -23.36
C LEU A 8 24.52 -48.36 -22.29
N GLU A 9 25.35 -49.14 -21.60
CA GLU A 9 24.92 -49.99 -20.49
C GLU A 9 24.54 -49.17 -19.25
N GLU A 10 25.32 -48.14 -18.93
CA GLU A 10 25.02 -47.20 -17.86
C GLU A 10 23.71 -46.45 -18.16
N TRP A 11 23.54 -45.96 -19.39
CA TRP A 11 22.32 -45.29 -19.83
C TRP A 11 21.07 -46.18 -19.71
N LEU A 12 21.15 -47.45 -20.12
CA LEU A 12 20.03 -48.40 -20.01
C LEU A 12 19.61 -48.67 -18.56
N LYS A 13 20.58 -48.69 -17.65
CA LYS A 13 20.32 -48.86 -16.22
C LYS A 13 19.61 -47.64 -15.65
N ASP A 14 20.05 -46.43 -16.00
CA ASP A 14 19.47 -45.18 -15.53
C ASP A 14 18.02 -45.00 -15.99
N MET A 15 17.70 -45.41 -17.23
CA MET A 15 16.34 -45.30 -17.77
C MET A 15 15.34 -46.25 -17.10
N GLY A 16 15.77 -47.44 -16.69
CA GLY A 16 14.93 -48.36 -15.92
C GLY A 16 14.49 -47.78 -14.57
N TYR A 17 15.38 -47.05 -13.88
CA TYR A 17 15.05 -46.36 -12.63
C TYR A 17 14.08 -45.19 -12.84
N ILE A 18 14.22 -44.46 -13.94
CA ILE A 18 13.34 -43.31 -14.24
C ILE A 18 11.91 -43.76 -14.51
N GLN A 19 11.72 -44.87 -15.22
CA GLN A 19 10.40 -45.42 -15.55
C GLN A 19 9.60 -45.82 -14.30
N GLU A 20 10.19 -46.60 -13.40
CA GLU A 20 9.54 -47.07 -12.16
C GLU A 20 9.14 -45.89 -11.24
N HIS A 21 9.99 -44.85 -11.20
CA HIS A 21 9.72 -43.65 -10.41
C HIS A 21 8.57 -42.80 -10.97
N LEU A 22 8.45 -42.65 -12.30
CA LEU A 22 7.37 -41.87 -12.92
C LEU A 22 6.00 -42.50 -12.63
N GLU A 23 5.89 -43.82 -12.68
CA GLU A 23 4.66 -44.55 -12.34
C GLU A 23 4.28 -44.38 -10.85
N SER A 24 5.27 -44.47 -9.95
CA SER A 24 5.05 -44.24 -8.51
C SER A 24 4.60 -42.80 -8.20
N THR A 25 5.14 -41.80 -8.90
CA THR A 25 4.74 -40.40 -8.69
C THR A 25 3.35 -40.10 -9.24
N ALA A 26 2.97 -40.68 -10.38
CA ALA A 26 1.64 -40.50 -10.97
C ALA A 26 0.51 -41.01 -10.06
N THR A 27 0.71 -42.17 -9.39
CA THR A 27 -0.27 -42.72 -8.46
C THR A 27 -0.47 -41.83 -7.22
N LYS A 28 0.61 -41.25 -6.68
CA LYS A 28 0.56 -40.31 -5.53
C LYS A 28 -0.11 -38.98 -5.86
N LEU A 29 0.05 -38.48 -7.07
CA LEU A 29 -0.61 -37.24 -7.50
C LEU A 29 -2.13 -37.40 -7.55
N ASN A 30 -2.61 -38.51 -8.12
CA ASN A 30 -4.04 -38.79 -8.20
C ASN A 30 -4.70 -38.89 -6.80
N THR A 31 -4.01 -39.48 -5.82
CA THR A 31 -4.53 -39.55 -4.44
C THR A 31 -4.61 -38.18 -3.76
N LEU A 32 -3.62 -37.31 -4.00
CA LEU A 32 -3.61 -35.95 -3.44
C LEU A 32 -4.72 -35.08 -4.06
N ASP A 33 -4.97 -35.20 -5.37
CA ASP A 33 -6.05 -34.48 -6.05
C ASP A 33 -7.42 -34.79 -5.45
N THR A 34 -7.70 -36.06 -5.16
CA THR A 34 -8.96 -36.47 -4.55
C THR A 34 -9.15 -35.87 -3.16
N GLU A 35 -8.12 -35.92 -2.31
CA GLU A 35 -8.20 -35.40 -0.93
C GLU A 35 -8.34 -33.86 -0.89
N ILE A 36 -7.65 -33.14 -1.78
CA ILE A 36 -7.75 -31.68 -1.87
C ILE A 36 -9.15 -31.25 -2.30
N SER A 37 -9.75 -31.95 -3.27
CA SER A 37 -11.09 -31.63 -3.76
C SER A 37 -12.17 -31.81 -2.68
N GLU A 38 -12.10 -32.90 -1.91
CA GLU A 38 -13.04 -33.16 -0.83
C GLU A 38 -12.96 -32.10 0.28
N LYS A 39 -11.75 -31.74 0.72
CA LYS A 39 -11.58 -30.72 1.77
C LYS A 39 -11.99 -29.32 1.33
N LYS A 40 -11.75 -28.94 0.07
CA LYS A 40 -12.22 -27.66 -0.49
C LYS A 40 -13.75 -27.55 -0.44
N ALA A 41 -14.46 -28.62 -0.80
CA ALA A 41 -15.92 -28.65 -0.76
C ALA A 41 -16.49 -28.48 0.66
N ILE A 42 -15.80 -29.00 1.69
CA ILE A 42 -16.18 -28.82 3.09
C ILE A 42 -15.94 -27.36 3.53
N ARG A 43 -14.76 -26.82 3.25
CA ARG A 43 -14.40 -25.42 3.56
C ARG A 43 -15.41 -24.43 2.97
N ASP A 44 -15.79 -24.60 1.70
CA ASP A 44 -16.68 -23.66 1.02
C ASP A 44 -18.08 -23.64 1.66
N LYS A 45 -18.56 -24.77 2.18
CA LYS A 45 -19.80 -24.83 2.95
C LYS A 45 -19.69 -24.11 4.29
N GLU A 46 -18.57 -24.27 5.01
CA GLU A 46 -18.34 -23.59 6.28
C GLU A 46 -18.19 -22.07 6.11
N LEU A 47 -17.53 -21.64 5.04
CA LEU A 47 -17.34 -20.22 4.71
C LEU A 47 -18.68 -19.56 4.35
N GLN A 48 -19.53 -20.22 3.56
CA GLN A 48 -20.89 -19.73 3.28
C GLN A 48 -21.72 -19.57 4.56
N ALA A 49 -21.67 -20.54 5.47
CA ALA A 49 -22.38 -20.44 6.75
C ALA A 49 -21.87 -19.29 7.63
N TYR A 50 -20.55 -19.04 7.61
CA TYR A 50 -19.92 -17.93 8.32
C TYR A 50 -20.32 -16.57 7.75
N GLU A 51 -20.34 -16.42 6.42
CA GLU A 51 -20.73 -15.18 5.75
C GLU A 51 -22.17 -14.78 6.07
N VAL A 52 -23.11 -15.73 6.05
CA VAL A 52 -24.50 -15.50 6.44
C VAL A 52 -24.59 -15.02 7.90
N ALA A 53 -23.91 -15.70 8.83
CA ALA A 53 -23.89 -15.30 10.24
C ALA A 53 -23.26 -13.91 10.46
N LEU A 54 -22.28 -13.53 9.64
CA LEU A 54 -21.62 -12.23 9.71
C LEU A 54 -22.51 -11.10 9.17
N GLU A 55 -23.31 -11.38 8.14
CA GLU A 55 -24.30 -10.43 7.64
C GLU A 55 -25.39 -10.16 8.68
N ASP A 56 -25.90 -11.20 9.33
CA ASP A 56 -26.90 -11.07 10.42
C ASP A 56 -26.33 -10.27 11.60
N TYR A 57 -25.09 -10.53 11.99
CA TYR A 57 -24.37 -9.75 13.02
C TYR A 57 -24.26 -8.25 12.68
N ARG A 58 -23.99 -7.91 11.42
CA ARG A 58 -23.90 -6.51 10.97
C ARG A 58 -25.24 -5.79 11.07
N LYS A 59 -26.32 -6.44 10.62
CA LYS A 59 -27.68 -5.90 10.69
C LYS A 59 -28.08 -5.60 12.13
N GLU A 60 -27.78 -6.51 13.07
CA GLU A 60 -28.07 -6.28 14.49
C GLU A 60 -27.25 -5.13 15.10
N LEU A 61 -25.98 -4.97 14.71
CA LEU A 61 -25.16 -3.82 15.15
C LEU A 61 -25.66 -2.48 14.61
N GLU A 62 -26.10 -2.43 13.36
CA GLU A 62 -26.69 -1.23 12.76
C GLU A 62 -27.97 -0.82 13.50
N LEU A 63 -28.83 -1.79 13.82
CA LEU A 63 -30.02 -1.55 14.65
C LEU A 63 -29.68 -1.01 16.04
N ILE A 64 -28.67 -1.57 16.72
CA ILE A 64 -28.22 -1.08 18.03
C ILE A 64 -27.73 0.38 17.95
N LYS A 65 -26.91 0.70 16.94
CA LYS A 65 -26.42 2.08 16.72
C LYS A 65 -27.56 3.04 16.44
N ALA A 66 -28.53 2.62 15.63
CA ALA A 66 -29.69 3.41 15.34
C ALA A 66 -30.47 3.69 16.64
N TRP A 67 -30.78 2.66 17.44
CA TRP A 67 -31.45 2.81 18.74
C TRP A 67 -30.69 3.73 19.71
N GLN A 68 -29.36 3.71 19.72
CA GLN A 68 -28.54 4.66 20.49
C GLN A 68 -28.71 6.12 20.00
N SER A 69 -28.83 6.35 18.69
CA SER A 69 -29.16 7.68 18.15
C SER A 69 -30.55 8.18 18.60
N LEU A 70 -31.54 7.29 18.74
CA LEU A 70 -32.84 7.64 19.34
C LEU A 70 -32.68 8.03 20.81
N GLN A 71 -31.86 7.32 21.58
CA GLN A 71 -31.55 7.68 22.96
C GLN A 71 -30.91 9.08 23.06
N ASP A 72 -29.95 9.39 22.20
CA ASP A 72 -29.31 10.71 22.17
C ASP A 72 -30.29 11.82 21.76
N PHE A 73 -31.21 11.54 20.85
CA PHE A 73 -32.29 12.47 20.49
C PHE A 73 -33.25 12.74 21.66
N LEU A 74 -33.68 11.70 22.40
CA LEU A 74 -34.53 11.85 23.58
C LEU A 74 -33.85 12.59 24.75
N HIS A 75 -32.51 12.54 24.83
CA HIS A 75 -31.71 13.34 25.75
C HIS A 75 -31.41 14.76 25.24
N ALA A 76 -31.95 15.17 24.09
CA ALA A 76 -31.68 16.45 23.43
C ALA A 76 -30.19 16.68 23.08
N ARG A 77 -29.41 15.60 22.90
CA ARG A 77 -27.99 15.63 22.52
C ARG A 77 -27.79 15.67 21.00
N CYS A 78 -28.81 15.27 20.23
CA CYS A 78 -28.80 15.26 18.77
C CYS A 78 -30.12 15.83 18.23
N SER A 79 -30.07 16.48 17.06
CA SER A 79 -31.23 17.04 16.35
C SER A 79 -31.92 16.05 15.41
N ASP A 80 -31.23 14.95 15.07
CA ASP A 80 -31.69 13.94 14.11
C ASP A 80 -31.55 12.51 14.64
N ILE A 81 -32.41 11.65 14.12
CA ILE A 81 -32.50 10.23 14.43
C ILE A 81 -32.06 9.48 13.17
N MET A 82 -31.15 8.51 13.30
CA MET A 82 -30.80 7.62 12.18
C MET A 82 -32.02 6.80 11.74
N ASP A 83 -32.15 6.55 10.43
CA ASP A 83 -33.20 5.68 9.89
C ASP A 83 -33.09 4.27 10.48
N MET A 84 -34.23 3.66 10.80
CA MET A 84 -34.28 2.34 11.43
C MET A 84 -35.33 1.46 10.78
N GLU A 85 -35.01 0.18 10.62
CA GLU A 85 -35.97 -0.81 10.15
C GLU A 85 -37.01 -1.17 11.21
N SER A 86 -36.70 -1.01 12.51
CA SER A 86 -37.64 -1.26 13.61
C SER A 86 -37.43 -0.30 14.77
N LEU A 87 -38.54 0.20 15.32
CA LEU A 87 -38.56 1.06 16.51
C LEU A 87 -38.70 0.21 17.78
N PRO A 88 -38.17 0.66 18.94
CA PRO A 88 -38.42 -0.01 20.21
C PRO A 88 -39.92 -0.08 20.52
N PHE A 89 -40.37 -1.18 21.13
CA PHE A 89 -41.80 -1.39 21.39
C PHE A 89 -42.39 -0.33 22.33
N SER A 90 -41.57 0.19 23.26
CA SER A 90 -41.97 1.25 24.19
C SER A 90 -42.25 2.59 23.50
N VAL A 91 -41.80 2.80 22.26
CA VAL A 91 -42.01 4.06 21.50
C VAL A 91 -43.47 4.25 21.12
N GLU A 92 -44.24 3.19 20.90
CA GLU A 92 -45.67 3.33 20.58
C GLU A 92 -46.46 4.00 21.71
N ASN A 93 -46.22 3.57 22.95
CA ASN A 93 -46.85 4.17 24.13
C ASN A 93 -46.40 5.61 24.35
N PHE A 94 -45.13 5.91 24.05
CA PHE A 94 -44.61 7.28 24.08
C PHE A 94 -45.32 8.20 23.07
N VAL A 95 -45.52 7.74 21.82
CA VAL A 95 -46.21 8.50 20.78
C VAL A 95 -47.68 8.72 21.13
N ARG A 96 -48.37 7.72 21.68
CA ARG A 96 -49.77 7.86 22.13
C ARG A 96 -49.93 8.99 23.16
N HIS A 97 -49.07 9.05 24.17
CA HIS A 97 -49.12 10.13 25.16
C HIS A 97 -48.70 11.51 24.62
N LEU A 98 -47.83 11.56 23.60
CA LEU A 98 -47.56 12.81 22.89
C LEU A 98 -48.78 13.29 22.11
N LEU A 99 -49.52 12.37 21.45
CA LEU A 99 -50.75 12.71 20.73
C LEU A 99 -51.87 13.20 21.68
N ASP A 100 -52.02 12.54 22.84
CA ASP A 100 -52.95 12.98 23.91
C ASP A 100 -52.65 14.41 24.37
N LEU A 101 -51.36 14.75 24.56
CA LEU A 101 -50.93 16.11 24.90
C LEU A 101 -51.28 17.11 23.79
N HIS A 102 -51.05 16.74 22.53
CA HIS A 102 -51.40 17.60 21.39
C HIS A 102 -52.92 17.84 21.32
N GLU A 103 -53.76 16.88 21.73
CA GLU A 103 -55.21 17.06 21.88
C GLU A 103 -55.56 18.02 23.00
N GLY A 104 -55.10 17.72 24.22
CA GLY A 104 -55.49 18.45 25.42
C GLY A 104 -55.00 19.90 25.44
N CYS A 105 -53.90 20.19 24.75
CA CYS A 105 -53.33 21.53 24.64
C CYS A 105 -53.70 22.25 23.33
N ALA A 106 -54.42 21.62 22.40
CA ALA A 106 -54.75 22.14 21.07
C ALA A 106 -53.52 22.58 20.25
N LEU A 107 -52.44 21.79 20.29
CA LEU A 107 -51.23 22.03 19.50
C LEU A 107 -51.46 21.72 18.02
N LYS A 108 -50.75 22.41 17.12
CA LYS A 108 -50.75 22.13 15.69
C LYS A 108 -50.33 20.67 15.46
N ARG A 109 -51.23 19.90 14.86
CA ARG A 109 -51.02 18.50 14.49
C ARG A 109 -50.61 18.45 13.02
N PRO A 110 -49.37 18.06 12.70
CA PRO A 110 -49.01 17.81 11.33
C PRO A 110 -49.55 16.47 10.80
N PHE A 111 -49.96 15.54 11.68
CA PHE A 111 -50.42 14.18 11.34
C PHE A 111 -51.49 13.65 12.33
N ASP A 112 -52.36 12.74 11.88
CA ASP A 112 -53.40 12.11 12.70
C ASP A 112 -52.92 10.80 13.36
N SER A 113 -53.58 10.38 14.46
CA SER A 113 -53.25 9.14 15.17
C SER A 113 -53.32 7.89 14.29
N PHE A 114 -54.14 7.92 13.24
CA PHE A 114 -54.32 6.81 12.30
C PHE A 114 -53.14 6.65 11.32
N ASP A 115 -52.34 7.71 11.13
CA ASP A 115 -51.20 7.72 10.22
C ASP A 115 -49.96 7.04 10.84
N PHE A 116 -49.85 7.04 12.18
CA PHE A 116 -48.72 6.40 12.86
C PHE A 116 -48.75 4.88 12.74
N ASP A 117 -49.91 4.23 12.89
CA ASP A 117 -50.00 2.77 12.88
C ASP A 117 -49.88 2.14 11.46
N ARG A 118 -50.20 2.90 10.40
CA ARG A 118 -50.18 2.42 8.99
C ARG A 118 -48.99 2.88 8.16
N SER A 119 -48.10 3.73 8.70
CA SER A 119 -46.98 4.31 7.96
C SER A 119 -45.73 3.42 7.91
N SER A 120 -44.88 3.62 6.89
CA SER A 120 -43.56 2.99 6.79
C SER A 120 -42.64 3.43 7.94
N HIS A 121 -41.61 2.63 8.27
CA HIS A 121 -40.73 2.88 9.41
C HIS A 121 -40.07 4.28 9.39
N GLY A 122 -39.65 4.78 8.23
CA GLY A 122 -39.13 6.15 8.09
C GLY A 122 -40.16 7.24 8.39
N ASN A 123 -41.42 7.04 7.98
CA ASN A 123 -42.50 7.98 8.26
C ASN A 123 -42.84 8.02 9.75
N LYS A 124 -42.79 6.88 10.46
CA LYS A 124 -42.97 6.81 11.92
C LYS A 124 -41.93 7.64 12.67
N ILE A 125 -40.67 7.65 12.21
CA ILE A 125 -39.58 8.45 12.80
C ILE A 125 -39.83 9.95 12.60
N HIS A 126 -40.28 10.38 11.41
CA HIS A 126 -40.62 11.78 11.15
C HIS A 126 -41.79 12.28 12.01
N VAL A 127 -42.83 11.46 12.18
CA VAL A 127 -43.98 11.77 13.06
C VAL A 127 -43.50 11.93 14.51
N LEU A 128 -42.72 10.98 15.01
CA LEU A 128 -42.13 11.04 16.36
C LEU A 128 -41.31 12.33 16.57
N LYS A 129 -40.45 12.66 15.61
CA LYS A 129 -39.58 13.86 15.65
C LYS A 129 -40.42 15.13 15.77
N SER A 130 -41.45 15.28 14.92
CA SER A 130 -42.29 16.48 14.91
C SER A 130 -43.10 16.64 16.20
N LEU A 131 -43.69 15.56 16.72
CA LEU A 131 -44.46 15.60 17.97
C LEU A 131 -43.57 15.93 19.16
N TYR A 132 -42.38 15.34 19.22
CA TYR A 132 -41.44 15.59 20.31
C TYR A 132 -40.87 17.02 20.28
N GLN A 133 -40.61 17.57 19.09
CA GLN A 133 -40.16 18.97 18.95
C GLN A 133 -41.20 19.97 19.46
N ASN A 134 -42.48 19.78 19.13
CA ASN A 134 -43.56 20.62 19.64
C ASN A 134 -43.66 20.55 21.18
N TYR A 135 -43.51 19.35 21.74
CA TYR A 135 -43.46 19.15 23.19
C TYR A 135 -42.28 19.87 23.86
N GLN A 136 -41.07 19.77 23.28
CA GLN A 136 -39.90 20.49 23.79
C GLN A 136 -40.05 22.01 23.70
N GLN A 137 -40.66 22.52 22.61
CA GLN A 137 -40.94 23.95 22.48
C GLN A 137 -41.98 24.41 23.52
N LEU A 138 -43.03 23.62 23.76
CA LEU A 138 -44.04 23.92 24.79
C LEU A 138 -43.44 23.96 26.20
N LEU A 139 -42.51 23.04 26.53
CA LEU A 139 -41.77 23.08 27.79
C LEU A 139 -40.88 24.34 27.92
N LYS A 140 -40.23 24.78 26.83
CA LYS A 140 -39.41 26.01 26.84
C LYS A 140 -40.25 27.27 27.11
N PHE A 141 -41.47 27.33 26.56
CA PHE A 141 -42.36 28.49 26.72
C PHE A 141 -43.28 28.41 27.94
N GLN A 142 -43.23 27.32 28.72
CA GLN A 142 -44.08 27.14 29.91
C GLN A 142 -43.98 28.31 30.90
N ASP A 143 -42.76 28.75 31.23
CA ASP A 143 -42.54 29.86 32.16
C ASP A 143 -43.07 31.19 31.63
N GLN A 144 -43.01 31.38 30.30
CA GLN A 144 -43.55 32.57 29.66
C GLN A 144 -45.08 32.55 29.67
N ILE A 145 -45.71 31.42 29.34
CA ILE A 145 -47.16 31.23 29.39
C ILE A 145 -47.67 31.44 30.83
N GLN A 146 -46.92 31.01 31.84
CA GLN A 146 -47.27 31.21 33.24
C GLN A 146 -47.20 32.69 33.66
N LYS A 147 -46.18 33.44 33.19
CA LYS A 147 -46.10 34.90 33.39
C LYS A 147 -47.24 35.63 32.69
N ASP A 148 -47.58 35.20 31.49
CA ASP A 148 -48.65 35.76 30.68
C ASP A 148 -50.03 35.53 31.35
N VAL A 149 -50.27 34.35 31.95
CA VAL A 149 -51.47 34.09 32.77
C VAL A 149 -51.55 35.02 33.99
N LEU A 150 -50.43 35.22 34.70
CA LEU A 150 -50.39 36.14 35.85
C LEU A 150 -50.67 37.58 35.44
N PHE A 151 -50.12 38.02 34.31
CA PHE A 151 -50.38 39.34 33.74
C PHE A 151 -51.88 39.51 33.42
N LEU A 152 -52.51 38.53 32.77
CA LEU A 152 -53.92 38.58 32.39
C LEU A 152 -54.86 38.63 33.60
N LEU A 153 -54.50 37.98 34.71
CA LEU A 153 -55.25 38.00 35.97
C LEU A 153 -55.08 39.32 36.75
N GLN A 154 -53.99 40.05 36.53
CA GLN A 154 -53.68 41.32 37.21
C GLN A 154 -54.24 42.57 36.50
N LEU A 155 -54.82 42.44 35.31
CA LEU A 155 -55.47 43.53 34.58
C LEU A 155 -56.67 44.10 35.38
N GLN A 156 -56.55 45.33 35.88
CA GLN A 156 -57.65 46.08 36.51
C GLN A 156 -58.41 46.95 35.50
N ALA A 157 -59.68 47.25 35.80
CA ALA A 157 -60.63 47.93 34.91
C ALA A 157 -60.19 49.33 34.43
N GLU A 158 -59.30 50.01 35.15
CA GLU A 158 -58.85 51.37 34.79
C GLU A 158 -57.84 51.40 33.63
N ASN A 159 -57.22 50.27 33.25
CA ASN A 159 -56.27 50.22 32.12
C ASN A 159 -56.92 49.88 30.76
N LEU A 160 -58.23 49.66 30.71
CA LEU A 160 -58.94 49.22 29.48
C LEU A 160 -59.65 50.35 28.72
N GLN A 161 -59.55 51.59 29.18
CA GLN A 161 -60.07 52.76 28.45
C GLN A 161 -58.99 53.77 28.14
N ASP A 162 -58.00 53.39 27.32
CA ASP A 162 -57.17 54.40 26.68
C ASP A 162 -57.88 54.91 25.41
N THR A 163 -58.87 55.79 25.63
CA THR A 163 -59.56 56.51 24.56
C THR A 163 -58.58 57.37 23.74
N GLN A 164 -57.40 57.70 24.27
CA GLN A 164 -56.36 58.40 23.53
C GLN A 164 -55.60 57.48 22.56
N ALA A 165 -55.35 56.22 22.91
CA ALA A 165 -54.65 55.29 22.03
C ALA A 165 -55.46 54.89 20.78
N LYS A 166 -56.79 54.70 20.91
CA LYS A 166 -57.67 54.49 19.75
C LYS A 166 -57.68 55.70 18.81
N VAL A 167 -57.71 56.91 19.37
CA VAL A 167 -57.65 58.16 18.60
C VAL A 167 -56.31 58.29 17.86
N GLN A 168 -55.19 57.90 18.48
CA GLN A 168 -53.87 57.92 17.84
C GLN A 168 -53.75 56.89 16.71
N ILE A 169 -54.30 55.69 16.88
CA ILE A 169 -54.33 54.67 15.82
C ILE A 169 -55.21 55.15 14.65
N ASP A 170 -56.37 55.73 14.92
CA ASP A 170 -57.26 56.27 13.88
C ASP A 170 -56.63 57.46 13.12
N GLN A 171 -55.87 58.31 13.82
CA GLN A 171 -55.10 59.40 13.20
C GLN A 171 -54.00 58.86 12.27
N ILE A 172 -53.25 57.85 12.71
CA ILE A 172 -52.21 57.21 11.88
C ILE A 172 -52.83 56.48 10.67
N GLU A 173 -54.03 55.89 10.81
CA GLU A 173 -54.73 55.26 9.68
C GLU A 173 -55.26 56.29 8.67
N GLN A 174 -55.65 57.49 9.11
CA GLN A 174 -55.98 58.60 8.21
C GLN A 174 -54.75 59.13 7.47
N GLU A 175 -53.62 59.27 8.17
CA GLU A 175 -52.36 59.69 7.55
C GLU A 175 -51.82 58.65 6.54
N LEU A 176 -51.93 57.36 6.85
CA LEU A 176 -51.56 56.29 5.91
C LEU A 176 -52.38 56.35 4.63
N LYS A 177 -53.70 56.60 4.72
CA LYS A 177 -54.56 56.78 3.53
C LYS A 177 -54.16 58.00 2.70
N GLN A 178 -53.77 59.10 3.34
CA GLN A 178 -53.30 60.29 2.63
C GLN A 178 -51.96 60.05 1.92
N VAL A 179 -51.04 59.34 2.59
CA VAL A 179 -49.74 58.97 2.01
C VAL A 179 -49.91 57.97 0.87
N GLU A 180 -50.83 57.00 0.98
CA GLU A 180 -51.16 56.07 -0.10
C GLU A 180 -51.74 56.80 -1.32
N GLN A 181 -52.65 57.75 -1.12
CA GLN A 181 -53.20 58.58 -2.20
C GLN A 181 -52.14 59.48 -2.88
N ALA A 182 -51.19 60.02 -2.10
CA ALA A 182 -50.08 60.81 -2.64
C ALA A 182 -49.06 59.95 -3.39
N MET A 183 -48.83 58.71 -2.95
CA MET A 183 -48.01 57.73 -3.67
C MET A 183 -48.67 57.29 -4.99
N GLU A 184 -50.00 57.12 -5.03
CA GLU A 184 -50.75 56.87 -6.27
C GLU A 184 -50.67 58.05 -7.24
N ALA A 185 -50.49 59.28 -6.75
CA ALA A 185 -50.27 60.50 -7.54
C ALA A 185 -48.82 60.70 -8.02
N GLY A 186 -47.90 59.78 -7.69
CA GLY A 186 -46.52 59.75 -8.20
C GLY A 186 -45.44 60.34 -7.29
N GLU A 187 -45.74 60.63 -6.01
CA GLU A 187 -44.76 61.10 -5.03
C GLU A 187 -44.05 59.92 -4.32
N ASP A 188 -42.71 59.98 -4.18
CA ASP A 188 -41.92 58.92 -3.52
C ASP A 188 -41.94 59.06 -1.98
N LEU A 189 -43.06 58.65 -1.38
CA LEU A 189 -43.29 58.66 0.07
C LEU A 189 -43.10 57.27 0.72
N ASN A 190 -42.40 56.35 0.05
CA ASN A 190 -42.19 54.98 0.52
C ASN A 190 -41.57 54.88 1.93
N GLN A 191 -40.62 55.76 2.25
CA GLN A 191 -40.02 55.81 3.59
C GLN A 191 -41.06 56.23 4.64
N ARG A 192 -41.85 57.27 4.35
CA ARG A 192 -42.87 57.77 5.26
C ARG A 192 -44.01 56.78 5.48
N TRP A 193 -44.41 56.07 4.43
CA TRP A 193 -45.39 54.98 4.53
C TRP A 193 -44.88 53.83 5.40
N ARG A 194 -43.61 53.43 5.24
CA ARG A 194 -42.99 52.40 6.09
C ARG A 194 -42.89 52.86 7.55
N GLU A 195 -42.52 54.11 7.80
CA GLU A 195 -42.46 54.69 9.15
C GLU A 195 -43.83 54.67 9.83
N LEU A 196 -44.88 55.18 9.16
CA LEU A 196 -46.24 55.19 9.70
C LEU A 196 -46.79 53.78 9.91
N ARG A 197 -46.46 52.85 9.00
CA ARG A 197 -46.83 51.44 9.14
C ARG A 197 -46.13 50.80 10.34
N ASN A 198 -44.83 51.07 10.53
CA ASN A 198 -44.05 50.59 11.67
C ASN A 198 -44.60 51.17 12.99
N GLN A 199 -44.91 52.46 13.04
CA GLN A 199 -45.54 53.12 14.18
C GLN A 199 -46.92 52.54 14.51
N ARG A 200 -47.74 52.24 13.49
CA ARG A 200 -49.02 51.52 13.66
C ARG A 200 -48.82 50.15 14.29
N THR A 201 -47.84 49.37 13.81
CA THR A 201 -47.52 48.05 14.38
C THR A 201 -46.94 48.16 15.80
N GLU A 202 -46.08 49.14 16.09
CA GLU A 202 -45.54 49.36 17.43
C GLU A 202 -46.62 49.76 18.43
N LEU A 203 -47.56 50.62 18.05
CA LEU A 203 -48.68 51.02 18.90
C LEU A 203 -49.70 49.88 19.10
N LYS A 204 -49.93 49.04 18.08
CA LYS A 204 -50.73 47.81 18.25
C LYS A 204 -50.04 46.80 19.19
N ASN A 205 -48.73 46.58 19.01
CA ASN A 205 -47.95 45.65 19.83
C ASN A 205 -47.78 46.13 21.29
N LYS A 206 -47.81 47.44 21.55
CA LYS A 206 -47.85 47.98 22.92
C LYS A 206 -49.17 47.71 23.66
N HIS A 207 -50.25 47.39 22.95
CA HIS A 207 -51.58 47.16 23.53
C HIS A 207 -52.08 45.69 23.47
N THR A 208 -51.39 44.79 22.76
CA THR A 208 -51.59 43.33 22.86
C THR A 208 -50.49 42.71 23.72
N ALA A 209 -50.79 42.45 24.98
CA ALA A 209 -49.82 42.12 26.02
C ALA A 209 -49.32 40.65 26.04
N LEU A 210 -49.23 39.97 24.90
CA LEU A 210 -48.78 38.56 24.83
C LEU A 210 -47.67 38.36 23.79
N ASN A 211 -46.69 37.51 24.12
CA ASN A 211 -45.58 37.21 23.23
C ASN A 211 -46.01 36.26 22.11
N HIS A 212 -46.31 36.80 20.93
CA HIS A 212 -46.86 36.08 19.78
C HIS A 212 -46.08 34.80 19.40
N ALA A 213 -44.74 34.81 19.51
CA ALA A 213 -43.90 33.66 19.15
C ALA A 213 -44.13 32.41 20.02
N CYS A 214 -44.61 32.58 21.25
CA CYS A 214 -44.87 31.47 22.18
C CYS A 214 -46.14 30.69 21.81
N TYR A 215 -47.05 31.32 21.07
CA TYR A 215 -48.39 30.80 20.83
C TYR A 215 -48.59 30.22 19.42
N GLU A 216 -47.62 30.40 18.51
CA GLU A 216 -47.68 29.88 17.13
C GLU A 216 -47.83 28.35 17.04
N ILE A 217 -47.45 27.62 18.09
CA ILE A 217 -47.53 26.16 18.19
C ILE A 217 -48.98 25.70 18.41
N PHE A 218 -49.87 26.58 18.85
CA PHE A 218 -51.29 26.26 19.05
C PHE A 218 -52.10 26.43 17.76
N THR A 219 -53.12 25.59 17.59
CA THR A 219 -54.06 25.68 16.45
C THR A 219 -54.90 26.96 16.46
N ASP A 220 -55.19 27.48 17.66
CA ASP A 220 -55.98 28.68 17.89
C ASP A 220 -55.13 29.93 18.17
N HIS A 221 -53.88 29.95 17.70
CA HIS A 221 -52.95 31.05 17.96
C HIS A 221 -53.51 32.44 17.61
N GLU A 222 -54.30 32.55 16.55
CA GLU A 222 -54.93 33.81 16.14
C GLU A 222 -55.92 34.34 17.18
N ASN A 223 -56.63 33.44 17.86
CA ASN A 223 -57.60 33.78 18.91
C ASN A 223 -56.91 34.11 20.24
N VAL A 224 -55.81 33.43 20.56
CA VAL A 224 -55.00 33.70 21.76
C VAL A 224 -54.24 35.03 21.63
N CYS A 225 -53.88 35.41 20.41
CA CYS A 225 -53.15 36.64 20.10
C CYS A 225 -54.05 37.85 19.75
N ALA A 226 -55.37 37.70 19.83
CA ALA A 226 -56.32 38.77 19.53
C ALA A 226 -56.28 39.90 20.59
N PRO A 227 -56.58 41.16 20.21
CA PRO A 227 -56.66 42.27 21.15
C PRO A 227 -57.73 42.02 22.21
N ILE A 228 -57.37 42.25 23.47
CA ILE A 228 -58.25 42.03 24.62
C ILE A 228 -59.08 43.29 24.83
N GLU A 229 -60.37 43.21 24.50
CA GLU A 229 -61.28 44.35 24.55
C GLU A 229 -61.99 44.50 25.90
N ASN A 230 -62.11 43.40 26.66
CA ASN A 230 -62.86 43.36 27.92
C ASN A 230 -62.20 42.46 28.99
N ILE A 231 -62.43 42.78 30.27
CA ILE A 231 -61.93 42.01 31.44
C ILE A 231 -62.40 40.55 31.38
N LEU A 232 -63.62 40.30 30.87
CA LEU A 232 -64.16 38.95 30.72
C LEU A 232 -63.36 38.11 29.69
N GLN A 233 -62.87 38.74 28.62
CA GLN A 233 -62.03 38.09 27.61
C GLN A 233 -60.64 37.77 28.19
N ALA A 234 -60.06 38.69 28.97
CA ALA A 234 -58.79 38.46 29.67
C ALA A 234 -58.87 37.26 30.63
N ARG A 235 -59.96 37.16 31.41
CA ARG A 235 -60.19 36.04 32.34
C ARG A 235 -60.43 34.70 31.62
N ASN A 236 -61.25 34.70 30.57
CA ASN A 236 -61.50 33.48 29.79
C ASN A 236 -60.22 32.96 29.12
N LEU A 237 -59.35 33.86 28.65
CA LEU A 237 -58.06 33.51 28.05
C LEU A 237 -57.07 33.02 29.11
N ALA A 238 -57.04 33.64 30.29
CA ALA A 238 -56.25 33.16 31.43
C ALA A 238 -56.69 31.75 31.86
N ASP A 239 -58.00 31.50 31.95
CA ASP A 239 -58.58 30.18 32.27
C ASP A 239 -58.21 29.12 31.20
N LEU A 240 -58.24 29.48 29.92
CA LEU A 240 -57.85 28.60 28.81
C LEU A 240 -56.36 28.22 28.91
N LEU A 241 -55.47 29.20 29.11
CA LEU A 241 -54.03 28.96 29.27
C LEU A 241 -53.73 28.17 30.55
N GLN A 242 -54.47 28.41 31.63
CA GLN A 242 -54.33 27.66 32.87
C GLN A 242 -54.77 26.20 32.71
N ARG A 243 -55.84 25.92 31.94
CA ARG A 243 -56.22 24.54 31.57
C ARG A 243 -55.13 23.85 30.76
N ARG A 244 -54.51 24.54 29.79
CA ARG A 244 -53.39 24.00 28.99
C ARG A 244 -52.17 23.68 29.84
N LEU A 245 -51.79 24.59 30.75
CA LEU A 245 -50.69 24.36 31.71
C LEU A 245 -50.99 23.17 32.64
N LYS A 246 -52.25 23.00 33.06
CA LYS A 246 -52.68 21.85 33.86
C LYS A 246 -52.53 20.54 33.07
N HIS A 247 -53.04 20.48 31.84
CA HIS A 247 -52.89 19.31 30.95
C HIS A 247 -51.43 18.98 30.63
N LEU A 248 -50.59 20.00 30.43
CA LEU A 248 -49.15 19.85 30.28
C LEU A 248 -48.53 19.19 31.51
N SER A 249 -48.84 19.67 32.72
CA SER A 249 -48.28 19.12 33.96
C SER A 249 -48.68 17.66 34.21
N GLU A 250 -49.93 17.30 33.94
CA GLU A 250 -50.46 15.94 34.10
C GLU A 250 -49.86 14.97 33.08
N SER A 251 -49.66 15.42 31.85
CA SER A 251 -49.12 14.60 30.75
C SER A 251 -47.59 14.49 30.79
N ASN A 252 -46.89 15.54 31.27
CA ASN A 252 -45.43 15.58 31.37
C ASN A 252 -44.89 14.41 32.20
N SER A 253 -45.49 14.09 33.35
CA SER A 253 -45.05 12.95 34.16
C SER A 253 -45.12 11.63 33.39
N LYS A 254 -46.22 11.38 32.66
CA LYS A 254 -46.42 10.16 31.87
C LYS A 254 -45.44 10.08 30.70
N ILE A 255 -45.22 11.20 30.01
CA ILE A 255 -44.27 11.30 28.89
C ILE A 255 -42.83 11.03 29.39
N GLN A 256 -42.45 11.57 30.55
CA GLN A 256 -41.13 11.31 31.14
C GLN A 256 -40.93 9.85 31.57
N ASP A 257 -41.97 9.19 32.08
CA ASP A 257 -41.89 7.78 32.43
C ASP A 257 -41.80 6.87 31.18
N CYS A 258 -42.48 7.24 30.09
CA CYS A 258 -42.29 6.57 28.79
C CYS A 258 -40.88 6.78 28.22
N ILE A 259 -40.29 7.97 28.34
CA ILE A 259 -38.90 8.21 27.92
C ILE A 259 -37.94 7.29 28.69
N LYS A 260 -38.12 7.14 30.01
CA LYS A 260 -37.33 6.21 30.81
C LYS A 260 -37.50 4.76 30.36
N ALA A 261 -38.72 4.33 30.06
CA ALA A 261 -39.00 2.98 29.57
C ALA A 261 -38.30 2.69 28.23
N VAL A 262 -38.35 3.65 27.29
CA VAL A 262 -37.64 3.54 26.00
C VAL A 262 -36.14 3.45 26.19
N ILE A 263 -35.56 4.29 27.06
CA ILE A 263 -34.11 4.26 27.35
C ILE A 263 -33.70 2.94 28.00
N GLN A 264 -34.52 2.40 28.90
CA GLN A 264 -34.25 1.13 29.56
C GLN A 264 -34.29 -0.04 28.57
N GLU A 265 -35.26 -0.06 27.64
CA GLU A 265 -35.33 -1.06 26.57
C GLU A 265 -34.07 -1.02 25.68
N ILE A 266 -33.58 0.17 25.35
CA ILE A 266 -32.36 0.35 24.56
C ILE A 266 -31.12 -0.15 25.32
N GLN A 267 -31.01 0.16 26.61
CA GLN A 267 -29.84 -0.20 27.44
C GLN A 267 -29.79 -1.69 27.81
N THR A 268 -30.92 -2.37 27.87
CA THR A 268 -31.01 -3.80 28.24
C THR A 268 -30.87 -4.74 27.05
N ARG A 269 -30.79 -4.23 25.81
CA ARG A 269 -30.65 -5.05 24.60
C ARG A 269 -29.27 -5.75 24.60
N PRO A 270 -29.21 -7.09 24.43
CA PRO A 270 -27.96 -7.81 24.39
C PRO A 270 -27.12 -7.40 23.17
N ILE A 271 -25.81 -7.25 23.37
CA ILE A 271 -24.85 -7.03 22.27
C ILE A 271 -24.56 -8.39 21.65
N PRO A 272 -24.78 -8.59 20.34
CA PRO A 272 -24.51 -9.88 19.72
C PRO A 272 -23.03 -10.21 19.74
N GLU A 273 -22.71 -11.50 19.86
CA GLU A 273 -21.33 -11.98 19.79
C GLU A 273 -20.89 -12.09 18.33
N LYS A 274 -19.64 -11.72 18.06
CA LYS A 274 -19.09 -11.81 16.70
C LYS A 274 -18.88 -13.28 16.34
N PRO A 275 -19.39 -13.77 15.19
CA PRO A 275 -19.12 -15.13 14.75
C PRO A 275 -17.62 -15.35 14.52
N LEU A 276 -17.14 -16.53 14.88
CA LEU A 276 -15.75 -16.96 14.72
C LEU A 276 -15.63 -17.94 13.55
N TYR A 277 -14.62 -17.75 12.70
CA TYR A 277 -14.30 -18.66 11.60
C TYR A 277 -13.06 -19.49 11.97
N ASN A 278 -13.14 -20.81 11.82
CA ASN A 278 -12.04 -21.73 12.13
C ASN A 278 -11.22 -22.02 10.87
N ASN A 279 -9.95 -21.63 10.86
CA ASN A 279 -9.07 -21.77 9.70
C ASN A 279 -8.38 -23.14 9.59
N SER A 280 -8.72 -24.14 10.42
CA SER A 280 -8.01 -25.43 10.43
C SER A 280 -8.07 -26.17 9.09
N LEU A 281 -9.25 -26.20 8.44
CA LEU A 281 -9.43 -26.81 7.12
C LEU A 281 -8.60 -26.13 6.03
N GLN A 282 -8.42 -24.81 6.12
CA GLN A 282 -7.58 -24.06 5.18
C GLN A 282 -6.10 -24.41 5.33
N GLN A 283 -5.63 -24.61 6.56
CA GLN A 283 -4.25 -25.05 6.83
C GLN A 283 -4.02 -26.47 6.31
N GLU A 284 -4.98 -27.38 6.49
CA GLU A 284 -4.87 -28.75 5.98
C GLU A 284 -4.84 -28.81 4.45
N ILE A 285 -5.68 -28.02 3.76
CA ILE A 285 -5.66 -27.91 2.30
C ILE A 285 -4.31 -27.37 1.82
N GLN A 286 -3.76 -26.37 2.51
CA GLN A 286 -2.46 -25.79 2.16
C GLN A 286 -1.33 -26.83 2.24
N VAL A 287 -1.29 -27.64 3.31
CA VAL A 287 -0.31 -28.72 3.44
C VAL A 287 -0.43 -29.74 2.31
N LEU A 288 -1.65 -30.14 1.95
CA LEU A 288 -1.87 -31.08 0.84
C LEU A 288 -1.47 -30.47 -0.52
N GLN A 289 -1.73 -29.19 -0.75
CA GLN A 289 -1.31 -28.48 -1.96
C GLN A 289 0.22 -28.33 -2.05
N GLU A 290 0.90 -28.09 -0.93
CA GLU A 290 2.35 -28.08 -0.87
C GLU A 290 2.93 -29.46 -1.20
N GLN A 291 2.35 -30.54 -0.65
CA GLN A 291 2.73 -31.91 -1.00
C GLN A 291 2.52 -32.20 -2.49
N GLN A 292 1.41 -31.75 -3.07
CA GLN A 292 1.12 -31.90 -4.49
C GLN A 292 2.12 -31.14 -5.36
N GLN A 293 2.44 -29.89 -5.04
CA GLN A 293 3.44 -29.11 -5.78
C GLN A 293 4.82 -29.76 -5.74
N VAL A 294 5.21 -30.34 -4.60
CA VAL A 294 6.46 -31.08 -4.48
C VAL A 294 6.46 -32.29 -5.42
N GLN A 295 5.37 -33.07 -5.46
CA GLN A 295 5.25 -34.23 -6.36
C GLN A 295 5.23 -33.83 -7.84
N LEU A 296 4.58 -32.71 -8.21
CA LEU A 296 4.58 -32.17 -9.57
C LEU A 296 5.99 -31.74 -10.00
N LYS A 297 6.72 -31.03 -9.15
CA LYS A 297 8.12 -30.65 -9.42
C LYS A 297 9.01 -31.87 -9.60
N PHE A 298 8.84 -32.90 -8.77
CA PHE A 298 9.55 -34.17 -8.95
C PHE A 298 9.22 -34.82 -10.30
N LYS A 299 7.95 -34.82 -10.72
CA LYS A 299 7.52 -35.35 -12.01
C LYS A 299 8.14 -34.55 -13.18
N GLU A 300 8.04 -33.23 -13.17
CA GLU A 300 8.62 -32.34 -14.20
C GLU A 300 10.14 -32.49 -14.31
N GLN A 301 10.84 -32.56 -13.17
CA GLN A 301 12.29 -32.78 -13.15
C GLN A 301 12.66 -34.13 -13.77
N ARG A 302 11.87 -35.17 -13.49
CA ARG A 302 12.10 -36.50 -14.08
C ARG A 302 11.78 -36.54 -15.56
N GLU A 303 10.69 -35.93 -16.00
CA GLU A 303 10.37 -35.79 -17.43
C GLU A 303 11.46 -35.02 -18.17
N LYS A 304 12.01 -33.96 -17.58
CA LYS A 304 13.16 -33.25 -18.13
C LYS A 304 14.39 -34.14 -18.23
N GLN A 305 14.72 -34.88 -17.17
CA GLN A 305 15.81 -35.86 -17.21
C GLN A 305 15.59 -36.95 -18.27
N THR A 306 14.35 -37.41 -18.45
CA THR A 306 13.98 -38.32 -19.54
C THR A 306 14.28 -37.72 -20.91
N THR A 307 13.88 -36.46 -21.14
CA THR A 307 14.15 -35.79 -22.42
C THR A 307 15.64 -35.56 -22.66
N GLU A 308 16.40 -35.19 -21.64
CA GLU A 308 17.86 -35.02 -21.73
C GLU A 308 18.57 -36.36 -22.00
N CYS A 309 18.14 -37.44 -21.34
CA CYS A 309 18.68 -38.78 -21.59
C CYS A 309 18.35 -39.27 -23.00
N LEU A 310 17.14 -39.02 -23.50
CA LEU A 310 16.74 -39.39 -24.87
C LEU A 310 17.49 -38.57 -25.92
N GLN A 311 17.72 -37.27 -25.68
CA GLN A 311 18.55 -36.44 -26.57
C GLN A 311 20.00 -36.93 -26.63
N LYS A 312 20.60 -37.24 -25.47
CA LYS A 312 21.95 -37.85 -25.42
C LYS A 312 22.01 -39.17 -26.19
N LEU A 313 20.96 -39.98 -26.13
CA LEU A 313 20.88 -41.21 -26.91
C LEU A 313 20.80 -40.91 -28.42
N GLN A 314 19.96 -39.97 -28.85
CA GLN A 314 19.83 -39.55 -30.25
C GLN A 314 21.17 -39.06 -30.81
N GLU A 315 21.91 -38.26 -30.03
CA GLU A 315 23.26 -37.80 -30.37
C GLU A 315 24.26 -38.97 -30.45
N LEU A 316 24.23 -39.90 -29.48
CA LEU A 316 25.09 -41.07 -29.46
C LEU A 316 24.86 -42.01 -30.65
N LEU A 317 23.62 -42.09 -31.15
CA LEU A 317 23.23 -43.00 -32.23
C LEU A 317 23.09 -42.33 -33.61
N ASN A 318 23.30 -41.01 -33.70
CA ASN A 318 23.10 -40.21 -34.92
C ASN A 318 21.73 -40.46 -35.60
N LEU A 319 20.67 -40.53 -34.79
CA LEU A 319 19.31 -40.71 -35.28
C LEU A 319 18.73 -39.35 -35.73
N GLU A 320 18.13 -39.29 -36.91
CA GLU A 320 17.43 -38.07 -37.37
C GLU A 320 16.20 -37.78 -36.48
N ASN A 321 15.88 -36.49 -36.32
CA ASN A 321 14.89 -35.92 -35.41
C ASN A 321 13.48 -36.55 -35.50
N SER A 322 13.29 -37.72 -34.92
CA SER A 322 11.98 -38.28 -34.55
C SER A 322 11.85 -38.27 -33.04
N GLU A 323 10.78 -37.66 -32.51
CA GLU A 323 10.43 -37.73 -31.10
C GLU A 323 10.29 -39.20 -30.70
N LEU A 324 11.28 -39.70 -29.96
CA LEU A 324 11.32 -41.07 -29.47
C LEU A 324 10.61 -41.13 -28.13
N SER A 325 9.63 -42.02 -28.01
CA SER A 325 9.08 -42.35 -26.70
C SER A 325 10.12 -43.08 -25.84
N LEU A 326 9.93 -43.04 -24.51
CA LEU A 326 10.80 -43.70 -23.53
C LEU A 326 11.05 -45.18 -23.90
N ASP A 327 9.98 -45.90 -24.25
CA ASP A 327 10.03 -47.32 -24.58
C ASP A 327 10.75 -47.61 -25.91
N GLU A 328 10.65 -46.71 -26.89
CA GLU A 328 11.35 -46.83 -28.17
C GLU A 328 12.85 -46.55 -28.02
N GLY A 329 13.21 -45.54 -27.22
CA GLY A 329 14.60 -45.21 -26.92
C GLY A 329 15.35 -46.37 -26.24
N ILE A 330 14.72 -47.04 -25.28
CA ILE A 330 15.29 -48.22 -24.61
C ILE A 330 15.56 -49.35 -25.61
N LYS A 331 14.63 -49.62 -26.54
CA LYS A 331 14.80 -50.67 -27.56
C LYS A 331 15.94 -50.36 -28.52
N GLN A 332 16.07 -49.11 -28.97
CA GLN A 332 17.13 -48.69 -29.88
C GLN A 332 18.52 -48.75 -29.23
N ALA A 333 18.62 -48.29 -27.98
CA ALA A 333 19.86 -48.37 -27.20
C ALA A 333 20.35 -49.83 -27.03
N GLN A 334 19.44 -50.77 -26.78
CA GLN A 334 19.76 -52.20 -26.66
C GLN A 334 20.29 -52.79 -27.98
N GLN A 335 19.68 -52.43 -29.12
CA GLN A 335 20.12 -52.90 -30.43
C GLN A 335 21.52 -52.35 -30.79
N ALA A 336 21.73 -51.04 -30.63
CA ALA A 336 23.01 -50.42 -30.93
C ALA A 336 24.16 -50.97 -30.06
N ASN A 337 23.90 -51.23 -28.77
CA ASN A 337 24.90 -51.80 -27.87
C ASN A 337 25.35 -53.21 -28.33
N GLN A 338 24.42 -54.04 -28.83
CA GLN A 338 24.76 -55.36 -29.39
C GLN A 338 25.62 -55.25 -30.66
N GLU A 339 25.34 -54.30 -31.54
CA GLU A 339 26.11 -54.09 -32.77
C GLU A 339 27.53 -53.56 -32.51
N ILE A 340 27.69 -52.62 -31.58
CA ILE A 340 29.00 -52.04 -31.23
C ILE A 340 29.88 -53.10 -30.56
N LYS A 341 29.31 -53.99 -29.72
CA LYS A 341 30.03 -55.13 -29.14
C LYS A 341 30.63 -56.05 -30.21
N ALA A 342 29.87 -56.36 -31.26
CA ALA A 342 30.32 -57.19 -32.37
C ALA A 342 31.47 -56.52 -33.16
N LYS A 343 31.36 -55.22 -33.45
CA LYS A 343 32.40 -54.45 -34.16
C LYS A 343 33.68 -54.28 -33.33
N LEU A 344 33.56 -54.12 -32.02
CA LEU A 344 34.72 -54.02 -31.12
C LEU A 344 35.58 -55.29 -31.16
N THR A 345 34.94 -56.46 -31.14
CA THR A 345 35.66 -57.74 -31.21
C THR A 345 36.46 -57.89 -32.50
N GLU A 346 35.88 -57.49 -33.63
CA GLU A 346 36.54 -57.50 -34.94
C GLU A 346 37.70 -56.48 -35.01
N HIS A 347 37.49 -55.26 -34.53
CA HIS A 347 38.53 -54.23 -34.50
C HIS A 347 39.70 -54.57 -33.57
N LYS A 348 39.48 -55.22 -32.43
CA LYS A 348 40.57 -55.65 -31.53
C LYS A 348 41.51 -56.65 -32.21
N GLU A 349 41.00 -57.49 -33.12
CA GLU A 349 41.80 -58.43 -33.90
C GLU A 349 42.62 -57.74 -35.01
N GLU A 350 42.09 -56.67 -35.62
CA GLU A 350 42.83 -55.86 -36.60
C GLU A 350 43.84 -54.88 -35.97
N PHE A 351 43.49 -54.22 -34.85
CA PHE A 351 44.32 -53.19 -34.20
C PHE A 351 45.60 -53.76 -33.60
N GLY A 352 45.58 -55.00 -33.13
CA GLY A 352 46.79 -55.70 -32.65
C GLY A 352 47.91 -55.75 -33.69
N LYS A 353 47.60 -55.61 -34.98
CA LYS A 353 48.57 -55.59 -36.08
C LYS A 353 49.34 -54.26 -36.20
N HIS A 354 48.80 -53.14 -35.71
CA HIS A 354 49.34 -51.78 -35.93
C HIS A 354 49.72 -51.01 -34.66
N GLN A 355 49.60 -51.63 -33.48
CA GLN A 355 49.79 -51.02 -32.16
C GLN A 355 51.13 -50.26 -31.99
N ARG A 356 52.20 -50.74 -32.63
CA ARG A 356 53.53 -50.10 -32.60
C ARG A 356 53.57 -48.71 -33.27
N LEU A 357 52.69 -48.43 -34.23
CA LEU A 357 52.66 -47.13 -34.92
C LEU A 357 52.05 -46.04 -34.05
N PHE A 358 51.01 -46.39 -33.29
CA PHE A 358 50.28 -45.45 -32.43
C PHE A 358 51.05 -45.06 -31.17
N GLU A 359 51.80 -45.99 -30.57
CA GLU A 359 52.74 -45.68 -29.48
C GLU A 359 53.79 -44.63 -29.89
N LYS A 360 54.16 -44.62 -31.17
CA LYS A 360 55.09 -43.62 -31.72
C LYS A 360 54.43 -42.25 -31.89
N TRP A 361 53.14 -42.18 -32.21
CA TRP A 361 52.39 -40.94 -32.35
C TRP A 361 52.08 -40.27 -31.01
N VAL A 362 51.68 -41.04 -30.00
CA VAL A 362 51.42 -40.53 -28.65
C VAL A 362 52.67 -39.88 -28.06
N ARG A 363 53.85 -40.48 -28.32
CA ARG A 363 55.15 -39.88 -27.94
C ARG A 363 55.43 -38.50 -28.54
N VAL A 364 54.88 -38.20 -29.72
CA VAL A 364 55.09 -36.92 -30.40
C VAL A 364 54.16 -35.84 -29.84
N LEU A 365 52.99 -36.23 -29.33
CA LEU A 365 52.01 -35.30 -28.74
C LEU A 365 52.34 -34.91 -27.29
N ASP A 366 53.15 -35.70 -26.58
CA ASP A 366 53.62 -35.41 -25.22
C ASP A 366 54.76 -34.37 -25.16
N GLU A 367 55.38 -34.00 -26.28
CA GLU A 367 56.39 -32.94 -26.33
C GLU A 367 55.71 -31.55 -26.41
N SER A 368 55.78 -30.79 -25.32
CA SER A 368 55.04 -29.54 -25.10
C SER A 368 55.39 -28.40 -26.08
N PHE A 369 54.53 -28.19 -27.08
CA PHE A 369 54.53 -27.05 -28.03
C PHE A 369 53.52 -25.93 -27.68
N VAL A 370 52.94 -25.94 -26.47
CA VAL A 370 51.79 -25.09 -26.06
C VAL A 370 52.03 -23.57 -26.20
N ALA A 371 53.27 -23.08 -26.13
CA ALA A 371 53.55 -21.65 -26.28
C ALA A 371 53.54 -21.16 -27.75
N GLY A 372 53.72 -22.07 -28.72
CA GLY A 372 53.54 -21.79 -30.14
C GLY A 372 52.06 -21.75 -30.53
N ASP A 373 51.28 -22.70 -30.00
CA ASP A 373 49.86 -22.85 -30.30
C ASP A 373 49.04 -21.61 -29.92
N TYR A 374 49.31 -20.95 -28.79
CA TYR A 374 48.57 -19.72 -28.44
C TYR A 374 48.75 -18.60 -29.48
N LYS A 375 49.95 -18.45 -30.05
CA LYS A 375 50.19 -17.44 -31.10
C LYS A 375 49.54 -17.82 -32.41
N GLU A 376 49.56 -19.10 -32.77
CA GLU A 376 48.89 -19.60 -33.98
C GLU A 376 47.35 -19.54 -33.86
N ILE A 377 46.81 -19.84 -32.67
CA ILE A 377 45.38 -19.74 -32.37
C ILE A 377 44.94 -18.28 -32.30
N GLU A 378 45.76 -17.36 -31.77
CA GLU A 378 45.43 -15.95 -31.69
C GLU A 378 45.16 -15.33 -33.08
N ASP A 379 45.96 -15.70 -34.09
CA ASP A 379 45.79 -15.27 -35.48
C ASP A 379 44.51 -15.83 -36.13
N ILE A 380 44.01 -16.98 -35.66
CA ILE A 380 42.76 -17.60 -36.12
C ILE A 380 41.55 -17.07 -35.32
N PHE A 381 41.71 -16.84 -34.02
CA PHE A 381 40.64 -16.46 -33.11
C PHE A 381 40.24 -15.01 -33.28
N LYS A 382 41.19 -14.10 -33.50
CA LYS A 382 40.92 -12.65 -33.71
C LYS A 382 39.97 -12.37 -34.87
N PRO A 383 40.15 -12.94 -36.08
CA PRO A 383 39.20 -12.80 -37.18
C PRO A 383 37.81 -13.38 -36.89
N CYS A 384 37.72 -14.36 -35.99
CA CYS A 384 36.45 -15.02 -35.63
C CYS A 384 35.67 -14.27 -34.54
N CYS A 385 36.26 -13.26 -33.89
CA CYS A 385 35.61 -12.48 -32.85
C CYS A 385 34.79 -11.33 -33.44
N ASN A 386 33.47 -11.47 -33.39
CA ASN A 386 32.56 -10.41 -33.85
C ASN A 386 32.28 -9.36 -32.75
N VAL A 387 32.48 -9.72 -31.47
CA VAL A 387 32.22 -8.87 -30.30
C VAL A 387 33.37 -8.98 -29.33
N VAL A 388 33.88 -7.82 -28.89
CA VAL A 388 34.95 -7.73 -27.89
C VAL A 388 34.41 -6.98 -26.67
N ALA A 389 34.35 -7.64 -25.52
CA ALA A 389 33.86 -7.06 -24.27
C ALA A 389 35.03 -6.65 -23.37
N ILE A 390 35.06 -5.39 -22.96
CA ILE A 390 36.08 -4.81 -22.08
C ILE A 390 35.45 -3.87 -21.06
N THR A 391 36.16 -3.59 -19.97
CA THR A 391 35.75 -2.53 -19.03
C THR A 391 36.29 -1.18 -19.49
N SER A 392 35.57 -0.08 -19.25
CA SER A 392 35.99 1.27 -19.63
C SER A 392 37.31 1.72 -18.97
N ASN A 393 37.72 1.04 -17.88
CA ASN A 393 38.94 1.33 -17.13
C ASN A 393 40.08 0.35 -17.50
N SER A 394 39.85 -0.59 -18.41
CA SER A 394 40.90 -1.41 -19.00
C SER A 394 41.84 -0.50 -19.78
N GLY A 395 43.14 -0.51 -19.44
CA GLY A 395 44.13 0.37 -20.08
C GLY A 395 44.15 0.20 -21.60
N SER A 396 44.24 1.32 -22.33
CA SER A 396 44.26 1.33 -23.80
C SER A 396 45.30 0.41 -24.40
N GLN A 397 46.39 0.13 -23.69
CA GLN A 397 47.45 -0.79 -24.13
C GLN A 397 46.95 -2.19 -24.47
N GLN A 398 45.95 -2.74 -23.75
CA GLN A 398 45.42 -4.07 -24.06
C GLN A 398 44.66 -4.07 -25.39
N LEU A 399 43.90 -3.00 -25.65
CA LEU A 399 43.23 -2.79 -26.93
C LEU A 399 44.24 -2.51 -28.04
N ASP A 400 45.14 -1.54 -27.87
CA ASP A 400 46.09 -1.10 -28.89
C ASP A 400 47.04 -2.20 -29.38
N GLN A 401 47.42 -3.12 -28.48
CA GLN A 401 48.33 -4.22 -28.83
C GLN A 401 47.63 -5.37 -29.57
N HIS A 402 46.32 -5.54 -29.40
CA HIS A 402 45.63 -6.76 -29.85
C HIS A 402 44.45 -6.50 -30.81
N TRP A 403 43.89 -5.28 -30.82
CA TRP A 403 42.64 -4.92 -31.49
C TRP A 403 42.69 -3.51 -32.12
N GLY A 404 42.14 -3.37 -33.32
CA GLY A 404 42.12 -2.12 -34.06
C GLY A 404 40.93 -1.20 -33.75
N TYR A 405 40.35 -0.62 -34.82
CA TYR A 405 39.09 0.13 -34.76
C TYR A 405 37.89 -0.80 -34.95
N PHE A 406 36.75 -0.40 -34.42
CA PHE A 406 35.48 -1.13 -34.52
C PHE A 406 34.48 -0.35 -35.37
N ASP A 407 33.50 -1.05 -35.95
CA ASP A 407 32.40 -0.39 -36.66
C ASP A 407 31.44 0.30 -35.67
N MET A 408 31.21 -0.33 -34.52
CA MET A 408 30.29 0.11 -33.48
C MET A 408 30.87 -0.13 -32.09
N VAL A 409 30.62 0.81 -31.18
CA VAL A 409 30.86 0.63 -29.75
C VAL A 409 29.54 0.71 -29.00
N ILE A 410 29.30 -0.24 -28.09
CA ILE A 410 28.16 -0.23 -27.18
C ILE A 410 28.71 -0.03 -25.78
N ILE A 411 28.25 1.01 -25.09
CA ILE A 411 28.68 1.31 -23.73
C ILE A 411 27.44 1.20 -22.85
N ASP A 412 27.46 0.27 -21.91
CA ASP A 412 26.40 0.07 -20.92
C ASP A 412 26.74 0.76 -19.59
N GLU A 413 25.72 1.08 -18.80
CA GLU A 413 25.84 1.83 -17.53
C GLU A 413 26.60 3.17 -17.67
N VAL A 414 26.43 3.88 -18.79
CA VAL A 414 27.16 5.14 -19.09
C VAL A 414 26.92 6.25 -18.06
N SER A 415 25.87 6.16 -17.25
CA SER A 415 25.64 7.09 -16.14
C SER A 415 26.70 6.99 -15.03
N LYS A 416 27.46 5.89 -14.96
CA LYS A 416 28.61 5.74 -14.06
C LYS A 416 29.93 6.21 -14.65
N CYS A 417 30.03 6.34 -15.97
CA CYS A 417 31.29 6.67 -16.62
C CYS A 417 31.60 8.16 -16.49
N THR A 418 32.80 8.48 -16.05
CA THR A 418 33.34 9.84 -16.18
C THR A 418 33.50 10.18 -17.67
N PRO A 419 33.54 11.47 -18.04
CA PRO A 419 33.76 11.86 -19.44
C PRO A 419 35.01 11.25 -20.07
N LEU A 420 36.08 11.06 -19.28
CA LEU A 420 37.33 10.45 -19.75
C LEU A 420 37.17 8.94 -20.00
N GLU A 421 36.50 8.22 -19.10
CA GLU A 421 36.20 6.79 -19.28
C GLU A 421 35.27 6.56 -20.48
N LEU A 422 34.38 7.50 -20.79
CA LEU A 422 33.50 7.44 -21.96
C LEU A 422 34.25 7.73 -23.27
N LEU A 423 35.23 8.64 -23.25
CA LEU A 423 35.96 9.06 -24.45
C LEU A 423 36.81 7.91 -25.04
N MET A 424 37.42 7.09 -24.18
CA MET A 424 38.28 5.98 -24.58
C MET A 424 37.60 4.99 -25.57
N PRO A 425 36.43 4.42 -25.27
CA PRO A 425 35.68 3.57 -26.20
C PRO A 425 35.09 4.36 -27.38
N LEU A 426 34.64 5.60 -27.18
CA LEU A 426 34.06 6.42 -28.26
C LEU A 426 35.05 6.72 -29.39
N MET A 427 36.34 6.87 -29.08
CA MET A 427 37.38 7.10 -30.08
C MET A 427 37.70 5.86 -30.93
N ARG A 428 37.14 4.69 -30.61
CA ARG A 428 37.46 3.42 -31.27
C ARG A 428 36.48 3.03 -32.36
N ALA A 429 35.33 3.69 -32.46
CA ALA A 429 34.30 3.31 -33.43
C ALA A 429 33.67 4.49 -34.15
N ARG A 430 33.12 4.22 -35.34
CA ARG A 430 32.37 5.22 -36.13
C ARG A 430 30.96 5.44 -35.60
N LYS A 431 30.35 4.41 -35.00
CA LYS A 431 29.02 4.45 -34.38
C LYS A 431 29.12 4.13 -32.90
N ALA A 432 28.33 4.81 -32.08
CA ALA A 432 28.27 4.57 -30.65
C ALA A 432 26.81 4.41 -30.19
N ILE A 433 26.56 3.42 -29.34
CA ILE A 433 25.30 3.24 -28.63
C ILE A 433 25.59 3.42 -27.15
N LEU A 434 24.94 4.39 -26.52
CA LEU A 434 25.10 4.73 -25.12
C LEU A 434 23.87 4.26 -24.36
N ILE A 435 24.03 3.31 -23.45
CA ILE A 435 22.96 2.71 -22.66
C ILE A 435 23.20 3.05 -21.20
N GLY A 436 22.22 3.68 -20.56
CA GLY A 436 22.30 4.00 -19.14
C GLY A 436 21.09 4.77 -18.64
N ASP A 437 21.01 4.90 -17.33
CA ASP A 437 19.93 5.60 -16.65
C ASP A 437 20.48 6.81 -15.89
N HIS A 438 20.18 8.00 -16.39
CA HIS A 438 20.61 9.27 -15.79
C HIS A 438 19.89 9.60 -14.46
N ARG A 439 18.91 8.77 -14.05
CA ARG A 439 18.23 8.81 -12.74
C ARG A 439 18.86 7.86 -11.71
N GLN A 440 19.84 7.05 -12.11
CA GLN A 440 20.65 6.21 -11.22
C GLN A 440 21.96 6.94 -10.83
N LEU A 441 22.88 6.24 -10.16
CA LEU A 441 24.06 6.89 -9.60
C LEU A 441 24.92 7.55 -10.69
N PRO A 442 25.42 8.79 -10.45
CA PRO A 442 26.44 9.41 -11.28
C PRO A 442 27.81 8.73 -11.07
N PRO A 443 28.86 9.12 -11.83
CA PRO A 443 30.21 8.62 -11.62
C PRO A 443 30.66 8.87 -10.18
N THR A 444 31.16 7.82 -9.53
CA THR A 444 31.62 7.87 -8.12
C THR A 444 33.10 7.56 -8.01
N PHE A 445 33.86 8.43 -7.33
CA PHE A 445 35.25 8.19 -6.97
C PHE A 445 35.33 7.65 -5.53
N GLY A 446 35.60 6.34 -5.39
CA GLY A 446 35.82 5.69 -4.08
C GLY A 446 34.56 5.22 -3.33
N GLU A 447 34.76 4.58 -2.17
CA GLU A 447 33.69 4.01 -1.32
C GLU A 447 32.99 5.02 -0.41
N ASP A 448 33.64 6.15 -0.14
CA ASP A 448 33.11 7.23 0.69
C ASP A 448 32.98 8.49 -0.18
N ILE A 449 31.77 8.72 -0.69
CA ILE A 449 31.40 9.77 -1.67
C ILE A 449 31.90 11.17 -1.29
N TYR A 450 32.08 11.42 0.01
CA TYR A 450 32.26 12.77 0.55
C TYR A 450 33.68 13.04 1.04
N THR A 451 34.62 12.11 0.93
CA THR A 451 36.02 12.53 0.94
C THR A 451 36.31 13.25 -0.36
N TYR A 452 36.09 12.67 -1.55
CA TYR A 452 36.57 13.38 -2.74
C TYR A 452 35.80 14.67 -3.13
N GLU A 453 34.46 14.73 -3.14
CA GLU A 453 33.79 16.00 -3.48
C GLU A 453 33.97 17.07 -2.37
N GLU A 454 33.87 16.71 -1.09
CA GLU A 454 34.05 17.69 0.00
C GLU A 454 35.52 17.98 0.32
N GLU A 455 36.45 17.04 0.15
CA GLU A 455 37.90 17.28 0.17
C GLU A 455 38.31 18.05 -1.06
N LEU A 456 37.82 17.77 -2.27
CA LEU A 456 38.11 18.62 -3.43
C LEU A 456 37.50 20.02 -3.22
N ILE A 457 36.31 20.14 -2.64
CA ILE A 457 35.73 21.44 -2.28
C ILE A 457 36.56 22.12 -1.18
N LYS A 458 37.01 21.39 -0.15
CA LYS A 458 37.84 21.90 0.94
C LYS A 458 39.24 22.25 0.46
N GLU A 459 39.95 21.38 -0.24
CA GLU A 459 41.21 21.64 -0.92
C GLU A 459 41.09 22.86 -1.84
N LEU A 460 40.05 22.95 -2.68
CA LEU A 460 39.82 24.13 -3.53
C LEU A 460 39.45 25.40 -2.72
N GLN A 461 38.93 25.26 -1.49
CA GLN A 461 38.63 26.38 -0.59
C GLN A 461 39.83 26.76 0.31
N GLU A 462 40.66 25.79 0.69
CA GLU A 462 41.86 25.88 1.52
C GLU A 462 43.05 26.39 0.69
N MET A 463 43.10 26.04 -0.61
CA MET A 463 44.01 26.60 -1.62
C MET A 463 43.66 28.05 -2.03
N GLY A 464 42.98 28.82 -1.17
CA GLY A 464 42.58 30.21 -1.44
C GLY A 464 43.73 31.03 -2.06
N GLU A 465 43.41 31.82 -3.09
CA GLU A 465 44.28 32.69 -3.91
C GLU A 465 45.57 32.10 -4.54
N GLU A 466 46.07 30.94 -4.10
CA GLU A 466 47.29 30.31 -4.65
C GLU A 466 47.00 29.27 -5.75
N SER A 467 45.73 28.91 -5.97
CA SER A 467 45.31 28.17 -7.16
C SER A 467 45.28 29.10 -8.38
N MET A 468 46.05 28.77 -9.43
CA MET A 468 46.00 29.45 -10.74
C MET A 468 44.62 29.37 -11.45
N LEU A 469 43.62 28.71 -10.85
CA LEU A 469 42.28 28.53 -11.41
C LEU A 469 41.31 29.58 -10.85
N ASN A 470 40.75 30.42 -11.73
CA ASN A 470 39.67 31.35 -11.37
C ASN A 470 38.39 30.58 -10.98
N GLN A 471 37.46 31.20 -10.24
CA GLN A 471 36.19 30.58 -9.84
C GLN A 471 35.41 29.93 -11.00
N ASP A 472 35.44 30.52 -12.20
CA ASP A 472 34.82 29.94 -13.41
C ASP A 472 35.56 28.67 -13.89
N GLN A 473 36.89 28.63 -13.78
CA GLN A 473 37.68 27.46 -14.15
C GLN A 473 37.49 26.32 -13.15
N SER A 474 37.42 26.63 -11.84
CA SER A 474 37.07 25.66 -10.81
C SER A 474 35.64 25.12 -10.98
N PHE A 475 34.70 25.96 -11.42
CA PHE A 475 33.34 25.53 -11.76
C PHE A 475 33.32 24.61 -12.99
N ARG A 476 34.04 24.96 -14.07
CA ARG A 476 34.16 24.11 -15.27
C ARG A 476 34.85 22.79 -14.98
N PHE A 477 35.88 22.79 -14.16
CA PHE A 477 36.59 21.57 -13.76
C PHE A 477 35.68 20.67 -12.91
N ARG A 478 34.95 21.23 -11.92
CA ARG A 478 33.92 20.49 -11.19
C ARG A 478 32.90 19.89 -12.14
N LYS A 479 32.36 20.67 -13.08
CA LYS A 479 31.41 20.20 -14.08
C LYS A 479 32.00 19.05 -14.93
N MET A 480 33.27 19.11 -15.30
CA MET A 480 33.94 18.07 -16.10
C MET A 480 34.14 16.76 -15.32
N VAL A 481 34.29 16.82 -14.00
CA VAL A 481 34.60 15.65 -13.16
C VAL A 481 33.35 15.06 -12.49
N SER A 482 32.36 15.88 -12.13
CA SER A 482 31.16 15.46 -11.39
C SER A 482 29.86 15.46 -12.20
N ALA A 483 29.76 16.22 -13.30
CA ALA A 483 28.56 16.17 -14.12
C ALA A 483 28.55 14.89 -14.95
N THR A 484 27.42 14.19 -14.92
CA THR A 484 27.11 13.14 -15.90
C THR A 484 27.00 13.80 -17.26
N LEU A 485 28.11 13.89 -17.99
CA LEU A 485 28.13 14.32 -19.40
C LEU A 485 27.03 13.58 -20.19
N PHE A 486 26.84 12.29 -19.90
CA PHE A 486 25.73 11.51 -20.42
C PHE A 486 24.34 12.13 -20.18
N LYS A 487 24.04 12.61 -18.96
CA LYS A 487 22.74 13.22 -18.65
C LYS A 487 22.52 14.47 -19.50
N GLU A 488 23.52 15.35 -19.61
CA GLU A 488 23.41 16.55 -20.43
C GLU A 488 23.23 16.21 -21.91
N LEU A 489 24.03 15.25 -22.42
CA LEU A 489 23.94 14.78 -23.79
C LEU A 489 22.57 14.14 -24.08
N PHE A 490 22.05 13.33 -23.16
CA PHE A 490 20.76 12.65 -23.30
C PHE A 490 19.58 13.64 -23.27
N GLU A 491 19.58 14.60 -22.33
CA GLU A 491 18.53 15.62 -22.22
C GLU A 491 18.52 16.57 -23.44
N GLN A 492 19.69 16.86 -24.03
CA GLN A 492 19.82 17.72 -25.21
C GLN A 492 19.74 16.96 -26.54
N ALA A 493 19.78 15.63 -26.52
CA ALA A 493 19.74 14.82 -27.73
C ALA A 493 18.39 14.98 -28.47
N PRO A 494 18.41 15.08 -29.81
CA PRO A 494 17.22 14.97 -30.63
C PRO A 494 16.47 13.66 -30.39
N GLU A 495 15.14 13.68 -30.41
CA GLU A 495 14.28 12.48 -30.28
C GLU A 495 14.64 11.36 -31.28
N MET A 496 15.20 11.70 -32.45
CA MET A 496 15.61 10.72 -33.46
C MET A 496 16.76 9.80 -33.00
N ILE A 497 17.55 10.21 -32.01
CA ILE A 497 18.75 9.47 -31.55
C ILE A 497 18.68 9.08 -30.07
N LYS A 498 17.53 9.25 -29.42
CA LYS A 498 17.30 8.83 -28.04
C LYS A 498 15.99 8.05 -27.96
N GLU A 499 15.98 7.01 -27.15
CA GLU A 499 14.83 6.16 -26.91
C GLU A 499 14.80 5.80 -25.42
N GLN A 500 13.60 5.72 -24.83
CA GLN A 500 13.43 5.34 -23.42
C GLN A 500 12.68 4.02 -23.32
N LEU A 501 13.30 3.02 -22.67
CA LEU A 501 12.64 1.76 -22.36
C LEU A 501 11.76 1.94 -21.12
N THR A 502 10.44 1.86 -21.29
CA THR A 502 9.45 2.05 -20.20
C THR A 502 8.92 0.73 -19.64
N GLU A 503 9.04 -0.37 -20.37
CA GLU A 503 8.65 -1.71 -19.93
C GLU A 503 9.72 -2.36 -19.04
N GLN A 504 9.32 -2.79 -17.84
CA GLN A 504 10.19 -3.47 -16.88
C GLN A 504 9.69 -4.90 -16.60
N TYR A 505 10.63 -5.84 -16.49
CA TYR A 505 10.36 -7.27 -16.27
C TYR A 505 10.83 -7.79 -14.91
N ARG A 506 11.51 -6.94 -14.12
CA ARG A 506 12.23 -7.28 -12.90
C ARG A 506 11.32 -7.26 -11.67
N MET A 507 10.81 -6.08 -11.34
CA MET A 507 10.22 -5.75 -10.04
C MET A 507 8.75 -6.15 -9.98
N HIS A 508 8.29 -6.59 -8.81
CA HIS A 508 6.87 -6.65 -8.51
C HIS A 508 6.21 -5.26 -8.69
N PRO A 509 4.97 -5.16 -9.21
CA PRO A 509 4.28 -3.88 -9.41
C PRO A 509 4.25 -2.96 -8.18
N ARG A 510 4.21 -3.51 -6.96
CA ARG A 510 4.26 -2.72 -5.71
C ARG A 510 5.60 -2.02 -5.50
N ILE A 511 6.72 -2.74 -5.74
CA ILE A 511 8.08 -2.17 -5.66
C ILE A 511 8.26 -1.13 -6.77
N MET A 512 7.81 -1.45 -7.99
CA MET A 512 7.85 -0.55 -9.15
C MET A 512 7.11 0.77 -8.86
N ARG A 513 5.95 0.73 -8.19
CA ARG A 513 5.20 1.95 -7.82
C ARG A 513 5.98 2.88 -6.90
N MET A 514 6.82 2.34 -6.00
CA MET A 514 7.71 3.15 -5.17
C MET A 514 8.81 3.81 -6.02
N VAL A 515 9.38 3.04 -6.94
CA VAL A 515 10.47 3.46 -7.84
C VAL A 515 10.00 4.47 -8.89
N ASN A 516 8.77 4.36 -9.40
CA ASN A 516 8.20 5.26 -10.41
C ASN A 516 8.15 6.73 -9.99
N ARG A 517 8.27 7.03 -8.69
CA ARG A 517 8.37 8.40 -8.17
C ARG A 517 9.63 9.14 -8.63
N PHE A 518 10.65 8.40 -9.06
CA PHE A 518 11.91 8.98 -9.54
C PHE A 518 11.92 9.25 -11.05
N TYR A 519 10.90 8.80 -11.78
CA TYR A 519 10.80 8.89 -13.24
C TYR A 519 9.65 9.83 -13.64
N LYS A 520 9.83 10.60 -14.72
CA LYS A 520 8.79 11.48 -15.27
C LYS A 520 7.72 10.66 -15.98
N GLU A 521 8.16 9.69 -16.76
CA GLU A 521 7.32 8.70 -17.41
C GLU A 521 7.36 7.42 -16.58
N PRO A 522 6.22 6.91 -16.10
CA PRO A 522 6.19 5.77 -15.22
C PRO A 522 6.61 4.49 -15.97
N LEU A 523 7.37 3.64 -15.30
CA LEU A 523 7.65 2.29 -15.78
C LEU A 523 6.37 1.44 -15.72
N ILE A 524 6.22 0.54 -16.69
CA ILE A 524 5.08 -0.38 -16.83
C ILE A 524 5.59 -1.80 -16.61
N CYS A 525 4.88 -2.59 -15.80
CA CYS A 525 5.21 -3.99 -15.61
C CYS A 525 4.75 -4.79 -16.83
N ALA A 526 5.69 -5.34 -17.59
CA ALA A 526 5.37 -6.11 -18.79
C ALA A 526 4.92 -7.56 -18.49
N ASN A 527 5.12 -8.02 -17.25
CA ASN A 527 4.75 -9.35 -16.77
C ASN A 527 4.11 -9.29 -15.38
N PRO A 528 2.90 -8.68 -15.25
CA PRO A 528 2.22 -8.52 -13.96
C PRO A 528 1.85 -9.85 -13.32
N ASP A 529 1.49 -10.86 -14.12
CA ASP A 529 1.00 -12.16 -13.65
C ASP A 529 2.12 -13.13 -13.24
N LYS A 530 3.40 -12.75 -13.41
CA LYS A 530 4.52 -13.57 -12.97
C LYS A 530 4.51 -13.68 -11.45
N ASP A 531 4.44 -14.91 -10.95
CA ASP A 531 4.56 -15.21 -9.52
C ASP A 531 5.92 -14.70 -9.00
N ARG A 532 5.85 -13.78 -8.04
CA ARG A 532 6.98 -13.19 -7.34
C ARG A 532 6.90 -13.44 -5.84
N SER A 533 6.12 -14.43 -5.40
CA SER A 533 6.08 -14.84 -4.00
C SER A 533 7.47 -15.20 -3.52
N HIS A 534 7.83 -14.71 -2.33
CA HIS A 534 9.12 -15.00 -1.71
C HIS A 534 9.05 -16.15 -0.70
N GLY A 535 7.85 -16.70 -0.44
CA GLY A 535 7.65 -17.85 0.45
C GLY A 535 8.05 -17.61 1.91
N LEU A 536 8.03 -16.36 2.38
CA LEU A 536 8.35 -16.01 3.77
C LEU A 536 7.08 -15.56 4.49
N GLN A 537 6.90 -16.03 5.71
CA GLN A 537 5.82 -15.63 6.60
C GLN A 537 6.40 -15.32 7.98
N LEU A 538 6.85 -14.08 8.18
CA LEU A 538 7.45 -13.63 9.43
C LEU A 538 6.44 -12.76 10.21
N GLY A 539 5.68 -13.42 11.10
CA GLY A 539 4.61 -12.78 11.86
C GLY A 539 3.44 -12.33 10.98
N LYS A 540 2.68 -11.33 11.45
CA LYS A 540 1.52 -10.79 10.71
C LYS A 540 1.88 -9.74 9.65
N PHE A 541 3.13 -9.27 9.64
CA PHE A 541 3.55 -8.11 8.83
C PHE A 541 4.27 -8.49 7.54
N LEU A 542 4.87 -9.68 7.49
CA LEU A 542 5.49 -10.22 6.29
C LEU A 542 4.79 -11.53 5.96
N THR A 543 3.99 -11.53 4.91
CA THR A 543 3.36 -12.71 4.32
C THR A 543 3.95 -12.98 2.93
N PRO A 544 3.74 -14.15 2.31
CA PRO A 544 4.28 -14.43 0.97
C PRO A 544 3.86 -13.43 -0.13
N GLU A 545 2.71 -12.76 0.07
CA GLU A 545 2.16 -11.72 -0.81
C GLU A 545 2.66 -10.31 -0.46
N THR A 546 3.43 -10.14 0.62
CA THR A 546 3.92 -8.83 1.05
C THR A 546 5.19 -8.46 0.29
N HIS A 547 5.10 -7.62 -0.73
CA HIS A 547 6.26 -7.28 -1.56
C HIS A 547 7.05 -6.05 -1.08
N CYS A 548 6.44 -5.20 -0.23
CA CYS A 548 7.07 -4.03 0.37
C CYS A 548 6.79 -3.96 1.87
N LEU A 549 7.83 -3.86 2.69
CA LEU A 549 7.71 -3.72 4.14
C LEU A 549 8.64 -2.63 4.67
N TRP A 550 8.11 -1.68 5.43
CA TRP A 550 8.92 -0.71 6.16
C TRP A 550 8.85 -0.96 7.66
N ILE A 551 10.01 -1.22 8.28
CA ILE A 551 10.16 -1.42 9.71
C ILE A 551 10.63 -0.11 10.35
N ASP A 552 9.75 0.48 11.17
CA ASP A 552 10.01 1.73 11.87
C ASP A 552 10.96 1.50 13.06
N THR A 553 12.18 2.02 12.94
CA THR A 553 13.21 1.96 13.99
C THR A 553 13.28 3.24 14.82
N THR A 554 12.17 3.96 14.97
CA THR A 554 12.09 5.13 15.85
C THR A 554 12.28 4.72 17.31
N THR A 555 13.49 4.88 17.87
CA THR A 555 13.77 4.72 19.30
C THR A 555 14.54 5.93 19.84
N GLU A 556 14.51 6.14 21.17
CA GLU A 556 15.09 7.31 21.86
C GLU A 556 16.63 7.30 21.96
N ILE A 557 17.31 6.26 21.47
CA ILE A 557 18.75 6.07 21.71
C ILE A 557 19.59 6.78 20.65
N GLN A 558 20.49 7.66 21.09
CA GLN A 558 21.46 8.34 20.25
C GLN A 558 22.43 7.33 19.59
N THR A 559 22.44 7.29 18.27
CA THR A 559 23.43 6.56 17.46
C THR A 559 24.65 7.44 17.18
N LYS A 560 25.80 6.83 16.90
CA LYS A 560 26.94 7.53 16.27
C LYS A 560 26.58 7.83 14.81
N ASP A 561 27.04 8.97 14.28
CA ASP A 561 26.55 9.58 13.02
C ASP A 561 26.58 8.72 11.74
N ASN A 562 27.27 7.57 11.75
CA ASN A 562 27.56 6.76 10.57
C ASN A 562 27.08 5.30 10.64
N TYR A 563 26.47 4.85 11.75
CA TYR A 563 25.89 3.49 11.84
C TYR A 563 24.76 3.39 12.88
N ASN A 564 23.77 2.53 12.62
CA ASN A 564 22.67 2.22 13.52
C ASN A 564 22.75 0.75 13.98
N GLN A 565 23.07 0.58 15.27
CA GLN A 565 23.26 -0.74 15.87
C GLN A 565 21.96 -1.55 16.00
N GLN A 566 20.81 -0.88 16.16
CA GLN A 566 19.52 -1.55 16.27
C GLN A 566 19.10 -2.09 14.90
N GLU A 567 19.18 -1.27 13.84
CA GLU A 567 18.94 -1.71 12.46
C GLU A 567 19.85 -2.90 12.11
N ALA A 568 21.16 -2.80 12.38
CA ALA A 568 22.09 -3.87 12.07
C ALA A 568 21.79 -5.17 12.82
N SER A 569 21.38 -5.07 14.10
CA SER A 569 20.98 -6.24 14.88
C SER A 569 19.66 -6.84 14.39
N LEU A 570 18.71 -5.99 13.98
CA LEU A 570 17.41 -6.44 13.51
C LEU A 570 17.53 -7.14 12.16
N ILE A 571 18.34 -6.60 11.24
CA ILE A 571 18.63 -7.22 9.95
C ILE A 571 19.26 -8.61 10.14
N ALA A 572 20.25 -8.75 11.02
CA ALA A 572 20.86 -10.05 11.30
C ALA A 572 19.85 -11.07 11.86
N LYS A 573 18.99 -10.66 12.80
CA LYS A 573 17.91 -11.51 13.33
C LYS A 573 16.89 -11.88 12.25
N THR A 574 16.56 -10.94 11.37
CA THR A 574 15.64 -11.14 10.25
C THR A 574 16.18 -12.20 9.31
N LEU A 575 17.44 -12.08 8.87
CA LEU A 575 18.08 -13.07 7.99
C LEU A 575 18.13 -14.45 8.62
N LYS A 576 18.40 -14.52 9.93
CA LYS A 576 18.37 -15.79 10.67
C LYS A 576 16.98 -16.41 10.72
N ALA A 577 15.94 -15.63 10.98
CA ALA A 577 14.57 -16.12 10.97
C ALA A 577 14.13 -16.57 9.57
N MET A 578 14.53 -15.84 8.52
CA MET A 578 14.29 -16.23 7.13
C MET A 578 14.98 -17.56 6.78
N ASP A 579 16.24 -17.74 7.17
CA ASP A 579 16.99 -18.98 6.93
C ASP A 579 16.36 -20.18 7.65
N LEU A 580 15.94 -19.98 8.91
CA LEU A 580 15.27 -21.02 9.69
C LEU A 580 13.90 -21.40 9.10
N GLN A 581 13.10 -20.42 8.68
CA GLN A 581 11.80 -20.67 8.08
C GLN A 581 11.92 -21.38 6.72
N LEU A 582 12.87 -20.98 5.89
CA LEU A 582 13.09 -21.60 4.58
C LEU A 582 13.79 -22.96 4.68
N GLY A 583 14.39 -23.27 5.83
CA GLY A 583 15.01 -24.56 6.13
C GLY A 583 16.30 -24.80 5.34
N GLN A 584 16.43 -25.99 4.76
CA GLN A 584 17.56 -26.36 3.91
C GLN A 584 17.10 -26.40 2.45
N ARG A 585 17.83 -25.73 1.56
CA ARG A 585 17.55 -25.70 0.13
C ARG A 585 18.80 -26.07 -0.67
N GLU A 586 18.61 -26.83 -1.75
CA GLU A 586 19.68 -27.09 -2.72
C GLU A 586 20.09 -25.78 -3.42
N GLU A 587 19.12 -25.00 -3.88
CA GLU A 587 19.33 -23.67 -4.42
C GLU A 587 19.02 -22.60 -3.37
N LYS A 588 20.08 -21.94 -2.90
CA LYS A 588 19.97 -20.89 -1.87
C LYS A 588 19.31 -19.64 -2.45
N VAL A 589 18.32 -19.11 -1.72
CA VAL A 589 17.65 -17.86 -2.05
C VAL A 589 18.65 -16.71 -1.94
N GLN A 590 18.71 -15.93 -3.00
CA GLN A 590 19.65 -14.82 -3.14
C GLN A 590 19.10 -13.59 -2.41
N VAL A 591 19.80 -13.13 -1.39
CA VAL A 591 19.39 -11.98 -0.55
C VAL A 591 20.46 -10.90 -0.56
N GLY A 592 20.06 -9.68 -0.85
CA GLY A 592 20.92 -8.51 -0.75
C GLY A 592 20.63 -7.69 0.49
N VAL A 593 21.67 -7.26 1.19
CA VAL A 593 21.55 -6.24 2.22
C VAL A 593 22.33 -5.01 1.79
N VAL A 594 21.62 -3.89 1.67
CA VAL A 594 22.14 -2.64 1.14
C VAL A 594 22.10 -1.57 2.22
N SER A 595 23.17 -0.78 2.32
CA SER A 595 23.17 0.43 3.15
C SER A 595 23.88 1.59 2.44
N PHE A 596 23.55 2.81 2.84
CA PHE A 596 24.14 4.03 2.29
C PHE A 596 25.52 4.36 2.87
N TYR A 597 25.96 3.66 3.92
CA TYR A 597 27.20 3.95 4.65
C TYR A 597 28.04 2.70 4.87
N GLN A 598 29.34 2.77 4.59
CA GLN A 598 30.27 1.65 4.73
C GLN A 598 30.43 1.19 6.19
N ALA A 599 30.37 2.12 7.15
CA ALA A 599 30.38 1.80 8.58
C ALA A 599 29.18 0.92 8.98
N GLN A 600 28.00 1.15 8.41
CA GLN A 600 26.82 0.30 8.64
C GLN A 600 26.97 -1.08 8.00
N VAL A 601 27.52 -1.16 6.78
CA VAL A 601 27.82 -2.44 6.12
C VAL A 601 28.73 -3.31 7.00
N ARG A 602 29.82 -2.74 7.53
CA ARG A 602 30.71 -3.43 8.46
C ARG A 602 29.96 -3.92 9.70
N ARG A 603 29.12 -3.05 10.30
CA ARG A 603 28.33 -3.38 11.49
C ARG A 603 27.32 -4.50 11.25
N ILE A 604 26.64 -4.51 10.11
CA ILE A 604 25.71 -5.56 9.71
C ILE A 604 26.48 -6.90 9.56
N LYS A 605 27.62 -6.90 8.87
CA LYS A 605 28.46 -8.10 8.70
C LYS A 605 28.91 -8.68 10.05
N GLU A 606 29.30 -7.83 10.99
CA GLU A 606 29.63 -8.26 12.36
C GLU A 606 28.44 -8.89 13.08
N LYS A 607 27.24 -8.29 12.98
CA LYS A 607 26.04 -8.81 13.62
C LYS A 607 25.60 -10.15 13.03
N ILE A 608 25.70 -10.32 11.71
CA ILE A 608 25.44 -11.59 11.04
C ILE A 608 26.41 -12.66 11.54
N ARG A 609 27.71 -12.38 11.58
CA ARG A 609 28.72 -13.30 12.13
C ARG A 609 28.45 -13.64 13.60
N LYS A 610 27.96 -12.70 14.39
CA LYS A 610 27.58 -12.97 15.79
C LYS A 610 26.37 -13.90 15.91
N GLU A 611 25.35 -13.72 15.07
CA GLU A 611 24.10 -14.49 15.14
C GLU A 611 24.18 -15.86 14.47
N MET A 612 24.99 -15.99 13.42
CA MET A 612 25.12 -17.19 12.58
C MET A 612 26.50 -17.86 12.65
N GLY A 613 27.51 -17.22 13.24
CA GLY A 613 28.91 -17.66 13.20
C GLY A 613 29.63 -17.23 11.91
N SER A 614 29.15 -17.71 10.76
CA SER A 614 29.69 -17.41 9.43
C SER A 614 28.57 -17.15 8.41
N PHE A 615 28.91 -16.52 7.29
CA PHE A 615 28.00 -16.37 6.14
C PHE A 615 27.72 -17.72 5.46
N GLU A 616 28.62 -18.69 5.58
CA GLU A 616 28.46 -20.03 5.01
C GLU A 616 27.43 -20.88 5.76
N ASN A 617 27.14 -20.51 7.02
CA ASN A 617 26.22 -21.23 7.89
C ASN A 617 24.75 -21.01 7.54
N PHE A 618 24.44 -20.07 6.63
CA PHE A 618 23.11 -19.96 6.06
C PHE A 618 22.82 -21.19 5.20
N LYS A 619 21.77 -21.95 5.54
CA LYS A 619 21.41 -23.18 4.84
C LYS A 619 20.53 -22.94 3.62
N ALA A 620 19.62 -21.98 3.71
CA ALA A 620 18.70 -21.61 2.65
C ALA A 620 19.04 -20.27 1.99
N LEU A 621 19.87 -19.42 2.60
CA LEU A 621 20.17 -18.08 2.09
C LEU A 621 21.59 -17.92 1.55
N ASN A 622 21.73 -17.15 0.46
CA ASN A 622 23.01 -16.60 0.01
C ASN A 622 22.96 -15.07 0.16
N VAL A 623 23.65 -14.56 1.18
CA VAL A 623 23.54 -13.16 1.62
C VAL A 623 24.74 -12.33 1.15
N ASP A 624 24.49 -11.31 0.32
CA ASP A 624 25.49 -10.30 -0.06
C ASP A 624 25.21 -8.97 0.65
N VAL A 625 26.20 -8.43 1.37
CA VAL A 625 26.07 -7.18 2.16
C VAL A 625 27.04 -6.14 1.62
N ASN A 626 26.52 -5.06 1.04
CA ASN A 626 27.32 -4.05 0.33
C ASN A 626 26.68 -2.66 0.42
N THR A 627 27.44 -1.62 0.03
CA THR A 627 26.91 -0.27 -0.13
C THR A 627 26.07 -0.16 -1.39
N VAL A 628 25.17 0.84 -1.45
CA VAL A 628 24.34 1.13 -2.64
C VAL A 628 25.19 1.21 -3.92
N ILE A 629 26.35 1.87 -3.87
CA ILE A 629 27.28 2.03 -5.01
C ILE A 629 27.73 0.67 -5.55
N ARG A 630 28.21 -0.21 -4.67
CA ARG A 630 28.69 -1.54 -5.03
C ARG A 630 27.58 -2.49 -5.47
N TYR A 631 26.31 -2.12 -5.22
CA TYR A 631 25.14 -2.90 -5.61
C TYR A 631 24.59 -2.54 -6.98
N GLN A 632 25.06 -1.46 -7.62
CA GLN A 632 24.53 -1.06 -8.92
C GLN A 632 24.92 -2.06 -10.02
N GLY A 633 23.93 -2.50 -10.78
CA GLY A 633 24.05 -3.56 -11.80
C GLY A 633 23.78 -4.97 -11.24
N LYS A 634 23.61 -5.11 -9.93
CA LYS A 634 23.15 -6.34 -9.29
C LYS A 634 21.65 -6.29 -9.04
N GLU A 635 21.01 -7.44 -9.02
CA GLU A 635 19.61 -7.60 -8.61
C GLU A 635 19.48 -8.86 -7.76
N LYS A 636 18.50 -8.86 -6.85
CA LYS A 636 18.20 -10.01 -6.01
C LYS A 636 16.69 -10.18 -5.82
N PRO A 637 16.21 -11.41 -5.65
CA PRO A 637 14.85 -11.70 -5.18
C PRO A 637 14.46 -10.86 -3.98
N ILE A 638 15.31 -10.80 -2.95
CA ILE A 638 15.02 -10.10 -1.69
C ILE A 638 16.10 -9.05 -1.42
N ILE A 639 15.70 -7.82 -1.11
CA ILE A 639 16.59 -6.73 -0.70
C ILE A 639 16.16 -6.16 0.65
N LEU A 640 17.09 -6.08 1.59
CA LEU A 640 16.96 -5.38 2.87
C LEU A 640 17.79 -4.08 2.80
N VAL A 641 17.15 -2.94 3.02
CA VAL A 641 17.79 -1.62 2.99
C VAL A 641 17.87 -1.04 4.41
N SER A 642 19.09 -0.71 4.86
CA SER A 642 19.32 0.00 6.13
C SER A 642 19.54 1.48 5.86
N MET A 643 18.62 2.31 6.36
CA MET A 643 18.60 3.75 6.15
C MET A 643 19.53 4.51 7.11
N VAL A 644 19.86 3.94 8.27
CA VAL A 644 20.81 4.43 9.29
C VAL A 644 20.42 5.73 10.00
N ALA A 645 19.79 6.67 9.31
CA ALA A 645 19.56 8.02 9.82
C ALA A 645 18.49 8.03 10.92
N THR A 646 18.89 8.51 12.09
CA THR A 646 18.04 8.71 13.28
C THR A 646 17.72 10.19 13.54
N ARG A 647 18.27 11.09 12.72
CA ARG A 647 17.99 12.53 12.72
C ARG A 647 17.88 13.02 11.28
N THR A 648 17.02 14.01 11.05
CA THR A 648 16.96 14.73 9.77
C THR A 648 18.28 15.47 9.58
N LYS A 649 19.20 14.89 8.79
CA LYS A 649 20.36 15.66 8.32
C LYS A 649 19.81 16.68 7.32
N LYS A 650 19.86 17.98 7.67
CA LYS A 650 19.46 19.09 6.77
C LYS A 650 20.34 19.22 5.52
N SER A 651 21.39 18.40 5.40
CA SER A 651 22.29 18.44 4.25
C SER A 651 21.63 17.84 3.01
N GLN A 652 21.51 18.64 1.96
CA GLN A 652 21.16 18.19 0.61
C GLN A 652 22.11 17.11 0.07
N HIS A 653 23.32 17.01 0.65
CA HIS A 653 24.35 16.06 0.27
C HIS A 653 24.25 14.74 1.04
N ALA A 654 23.25 14.52 1.89
CA ALA A 654 23.07 13.20 2.49
C ALA A 654 22.70 12.16 1.40
N ASN A 655 23.33 10.98 1.40
CA ASN A 655 22.99 9.89 0.46
C ASN A 655 21.51 9.55 0.46
N THR A 656 20.87 9.63 1.63
CA THR A 656 19.44 9.37 1.77
C THR A 656 18.56 10.53 1.26
N ALA A 657 19.11 11.72 1.00
CA ALA A 657 18.39 12.87 0.43
C ALA A 657 18.55 12.98 -1.10
N ARG A 658 19.42 12.16 -1.69
CA ARG A 658 19.68 12.10 -3.13
C ARG A 658 18.85 11.00 -3.78
N TYR A 659 18.01 11.37 -4.74
CA TYR A 659 17.08 10.43 -5.36
C TYR A 659 17.80 9.29 -6.11
N GLU A 660 19.00 9.52 -6.66
CA GLU A 660 19.76 8.51 -7.39
C GLU A 660 20.11 7.31 -6.50
N PHE A 661 20.52 7.58 -5.26
CA PHE A 661 20.88 6.55 -4.29
C PHE A 661 19.67 5.75 -3.83
N VAL A 662 18.54 6.42 -3.61
CA VAL A 662 17.30 5.79 -3.18
C VAL A 662 16.70 4.94 -4.30
N ASN A 663 16.68 5.48 -5.53
CA ASN A 663 16.27 4.78 -6.73
C ASN A 663 17.10 3.51 -6.92
N VAL A 664 18.44 3.61 -6.85
CA VAL A 664 19.34 2.45 -6.94
C VAL A 664 19.18 1.49 -5.77
N ALA A 665 18.85 1.91 -4.56
CA ALA A 665 18.65 0.98 -3.45
C ALA A 665 17.34 0.18 -3.59
N TRP A 666 16.25 0.84 -4.00
CA TRP A 666 14.92 0.25 -4.09
C TRP A 666 14.73 -0.61 -5.34
N SER A 667 15.29 -0.22 -6.49
CA SER A 667 15.11 -0.90 -7.77
C SER A 667 15.88 -2.22 -7.94
N ARG A 668 16.59 -2.68 -6.90
CA ARG A 668 17.39 -3.93 -6.91
C ARG A 668 16.57 -5.15 -6.48
N ALA A 669 15.41 -4.90 -5.88
CA ALA A 669 14.52 -5.93 -5.37
C ALA A 669 13.60 -6.45 -6.49
N GLN A 670 13.57 -7.77 -6.70
CA GLN A 670 12.62 -8.39 -7.62
C GLN A 670 11.29 -8.70 -6.91
N ASN A 671 11.36 -9.42 -5.79
CA ASN A 671 10.20 -10.00 -5.11
C ASN A 671 9.88 -9.27 -3.81
N LEU A 672 10.87 -8.95 -2.96
CA LEU A 672 10.64 -8.33 -1.65
C LEU A 672 11.62 -7.19 -1.39
N LEU A 673 11.09 -6.03 -1.06
CA LEU A 673 11.84 -4.87 -0.55
C LEU A 673 11.49 -4.63 0.93
N MET A 674 12.49 -4.75 1.81
CA MET A 674 12.36 -4.43 3.23
C MET A 674 13.21 -3.21 3.57
N VAL A 675 12.61 -2.17 4.13
CA VAL A 675 13.31 -0.94 4.52
C VAL A 675 13.34 -0.82 6.04
N PHE A 676 14.52 -0.63 6.61
CA PHE A 676 14.74 -0.41 8.03
C PHE A 676 15.17 1.03 8.24
N GLY A 677 14.33 1.83 8.93
CA GLY A 677 14.65 3.22 9.16
C GLY A 677 13.61 3.96 10.00
N ASN A 678 14.04 5.06 10.61
CA ASN A 678 13.20 5.90 11.46
C ASN A 678 12.15 6.66 10.62
N MET A 679 10.89 6.25 10.72
CA MET A 679 9.82 6.84 9.90
C MET A 679 9.60 8.33 10.20
N LYS A 680 9.72 8.76 11.47
CA LYS A 680 9.52 10.18 11.83
C LYS A 680 10.53 11.08 11.09
N VAL A 681 11.79 10.65 11.05
CA VAL A 681 12.86 11.35 10.34
C VAL A 681 12.60 11.37 8.84
N PHE A 682 12.30 10.22 8.24
CA PHE A 682 12.14 10.12 6.79
C PHE A 682 10.84 10.76 6.28
N LYS A 683 9.75 10.80 7.07
CA LYS A 683 8.53 11.56 6.73
C LYS A 683 8.76 13.08 6.61
N GLU A 684 9.82 13.60 7.23
CA GLU A 684 10.21 15.01 7.13
C GLU A 684 11.34 15.26 6.13
N GLN A 685 12.12 14.23 5.80
CA GLN A 685 13.26 14.35 4.90
C GLN A 685 12.82 14.65 3.47
N GLU A 686 13.36 15.74 2.93
CA GLU A 686 13.18 16.12 1.53
C GLU A 686 14.18 15.38 0.65
N VAL A 687 13.70 14.85 -0.46
CA VAL A 687 14.53 14.29 -1.53
C VAL A 687 14.56 15.29 -2.67
N TYR A 688 15.75 15.59 -3.17
CA TYR A 688 15.94 16.54 -4.25
C TYR A 688 15.89 15.80 -5.58
N LEU A 689 14.89 16.07 -6.41
CA LEU A 689 14.82 15.51 -7.76
C LEU A 689 15.74 16.27 -8.73
N SER A 690 15.94 15.72 -9.92
CA SER A 690 16.79 16.26 -10.98
C SER A 690 16.50 17.73 -11.37
N ASN A 691 15.26 18.21 -11.18
CA ASN A 691 14.84 19.59 -11.42
C ASN A 691 15.13 20.56 -10.24
N LYS A 692 15.82 20.10 -9.18
CA LYS A 692 15.93 20.79 -7.87
C LYS A 692 14.59 20.96 -7.13
N GLU A 693 13.55 20.27 -7.56
CA GLU A 693 12.29 20.18 -6.84
C GLU A 693 12.47 19.36 -5.57
N LYS A 694 11.96 19.89 -4.45
CA LYS A 694 11.94 19.22 -3.15
C LYS A 694 10.67 18.40 -3.06
N VAL A 695 10.81 17.09 -3.07
CA VAL A 695 9.68 16.16 -2.96
C VAL A 695 9.84 15.32 -1.69
N LYS A 696 8.73 15.09 -0.99
CA LYS A 696 8.70 14.25 0.22
C LYS A 696 8.44 12.79 -0.15
N VAL A 697 9.32 12.23 -0.98
CA VAL A 697 9.20 10.86 -1.53
C VAL A 697 8.95 9.83 -0.45
N TYR A 698 9.68 9.91 0.67
CA TYR A 698 9.51 9.01 1.81
C TYR A 698 8.15 9.15 2.50
N ARG A 699 7.62 10.37 2.64
CA ARG A 699 6.31 10.60 3.26
C ARG A 699 5.22 9.92 2.46
N GLU A 700 5.21 10.16 1.15
CA GLU A 700 4.23 9.56 0.24
C GLU A 700 4.38 8.03 0.20
N THR A 701 5.62 7.53 0.17
CA THR A 701 5.90 6.09 0.23
C THR A 701 5.34 5.49 1.51
N ILE A 702 5.60 6.08 2.67
CA ILE A 702 5.11 5.55 3.95
C ILE A 702 3.57 5.65 4.02
N GLN A 703 2.96 6.71 3.50
CA GLN A 703 1.50 6.83 3.40
C GLN A 703 0.89 5.72 2.51
N ASP A 704 1.50 5.42 1.37
CA ASP A 704 1.07 4.31 0.52
C ASP A 704 1.19 2.96 1.25
N LEU A 705 2.23 2.77 2.07
CA LEU A 705 2.40 1.54 2.84
C LEU A 705 1.42 1.44 4.02
N GLU A 706 1.02 2.56 4.64
CA GLU A 706 0.09 2.62 5.78
C GLU A 706 -1.38 2.45 5.35
N PHE A 707 -1.77 3.02 4.20
CA PHE A 707 -3.17 3.14 3.78
C PHE A 707 -3.49 2.49 2.43
N GLY A 708 -2.47 2.05 1.69
CA GLY A 708 -2.63 1.71 0.28
C GLY A 708 -3.26 0.35 -0.01
N PHE A 709 -2.72 -0.77 0.51
CA PHE A 709 -3.02 -2.10 -0.05
C PHE A 709 -2.72 -3.27 0.90
N PRO A 710 -3.35 -4.46 0.72
CA PRO A 710 -3.12 -5.67 1.52
C PRO A 710 -1.71 -6.29 1.40
N GLU A 711 -0.98 -6.00 0.32
CA GLU A 711 0.34 -6.57 -0.04
C GLU A 711 1.54 -5.69 0.40
N SER A 712 1.28 -4.66 1.18
CA SER A 712 2.29 -3.74 1.72
C SER A 712 2.04 -3.51 3.19
N SER A 713 3.09 -3.41 3.99
CA SER A 713 2.93 -3.23 5.42
C SER A 713 3.95 -2.29 6.04
N THR A 714 3.58 -1.74 7.18
CA THR A 714 4.44 -0.99 8.08
C THR A 714 4.34 -1.61 9.46
N CYS A 715 5.44 -1.71 10.18
CA CYS A 715 5.43 -2.18 11.56
C CYS A 715 6.46 -1.48 12.42
N SER A 716 6.20 -1.39 13.72
CA SER A 716 7.21 -0.89 14.66
C SER A 716 8.32 -1.92 14.88
N MET A 717 9.53 -1.46 15.19
CA MET A 717 10.65 -2.34 15.54
C MET A 717 10.28 -3.31 16.67
N GLU A 718 9.52 -2.87 17.68
CA GLU A 718 9.14 -3.70 18.82
C GLU A 718 8.18 -4.82 18.43
N GLU A 719 7.15 -4.52 17.63
CA GLU A 719 6.20 -5.52 17.13
C GLU A 719 6.87 -6.51 16.19
N TYR A 720 7.79 -6.03 15.35
CA TYR A 720 8.56 -6.88 14.45
C TYR A 720 9.55 -7.78 15.22
N GLN A 721 10.24 -7.24 16.22
CA GLN A 721 11.12 -8.04 17.08
C GLN A 721 10.34 -9.13 17.83
N LYS A 722 9.17 -8.81 18.38
CA LYS A 722 8.30 -9.82 19.01
C LYS A 722 7.93 -10.93 18.03
N SER A 723 7.61 -10.57 16.78
CA SER A 723 7.29 -11.54 15.73
C SER A 723 8.47 -12.45 15.40
N LEU A 724 9.69 -11.88 15.31
CA LEU A 724 10.91 -12.66 15.09
C LEU A 724 11.23 -13.58 16.27
N GLU A 725 11.01 -13.13 17.51
CA GLU A 725 11.29 -13.93 18.71
C GLU A 725 10.42 -15.18 18.83
N VAL A 726 9.17 -15.13 18.37
CA VAL A 726 8.30 -16.32 18.30
C VAL A 726 8.95 -17.38 17.41
N ILE A 727 9.31 -17.01 16.19
CA ILE A 727 9.91 -17.91 15.20
C ILE A 727 11.27 -18.46 15.68
N LEU A 728 12.08 -17.60 16.29
CA LEU A 728 13.38 -18.00 16.82
C LEU A 728 13.27 -18.90 18.07
N LYS A 729 12.17 -18.83 18.83
CA LYS A 729 11.91 -19.71 19.99
C LYS A 729 11.34 -21.05 19.56
N ASP A 730 10.44 -21.08 18.58
CA ASP A 730 9.83 -22.32 18.07
C ASP A 730 10.84 -23.23 17.34
N SER A 731 12.01 -22.68 16.98
CA SER A 731 13.12 -23.40 16.33
C SER A 731 14.19 -23.99 17.28
N LYS A 732 14.09 -23.75 18.60
CA LYS A 732 14.96 -24.34 19.62
C LYS A 732 14.26 -25.49 20.32
#